data_AF-A0A834Z0R7-F1
#
_entry.id   AF-A0A834Z0R7-F1
#
_cell.length_a   1.000
_cell.length_b   1.000
_cell.length_c   1.000
_cell.angle_alpha   90.00
_cell.angle_beta   90.00
_cell.angle_gamma   90.00
#
_symmetry.space_group_name_H-M   'P 1'
#
loop_
_entity.id
_entity.type
_entity.pdbx_description
1 polymer ?
#
loop_
_entity_poly.entity_id
_entity_poly.type
_entity_poly.pdbx_seq_one_letter_code
_entity_poly.pdbx_strand_id
1 'polypeptide(L)'
;MASLSRASIANCSNAALFRGRRLSLEESESLFASQNSFVSTPNFPGLKLVSENLSKTRCSGVRITRATAEVVQERFVGEKGKGRDRVLRVGVICGGPSAERGISLNSARSVIDHIQGDDLHVSCYYIDCDLNAYAISSAQVYSNTPADFDFKLESLAQGFRSLSDFAEHLAISVDIVFPVIHGRFGEDGGIQELLEKANIPFVGTPSNECRRAFDKEGGLNKSELSKWFARNQLDSDSGKVVVKPARAGSSLGVIVAYGIADSLKKANDIILEGIDDKVLVEVFLEGGREFTAIVLDVGSGFDCHPVVLLPTEVELQFHGSTDVREKDAIFNYRRKYLPTQQVAYHTPPRFPTDIIDSIRQGASLLFQRFGLRDFARIDGWFLPSSVHISSSTENDNKFGRTKSGTITFTDINLISGMEQTSFLFQQASKVGFSHSNILRSIIQRACLRFPGLASYNNASTVLPRRLKASQPTEAFLGGRDIRKVFVIFGGETSERQVSLMSGTNVWLNLQAFDDLEVTPCLLAPTNGYSSDMDQGKKEFGVCSKTVWSLPYSLVLRHTTEEVLAACIEAIEPARAALTSSLRNQVMVDLMEGLNKQSWFKGFDIADDPPVKFSLEQWIKLAKEIQATVFVAVHGGIGEDGTLQSLLEAEGVPYTGPGVMASKTCMDKVATSLALGNLTNLGVLTIHKDVRSKEELVNTPILGIWNDLTTKLQCETLCVKPARDGCSTGVARLCCAQDLAVYANALQKGLLRIPSNSLSKAHGVIEMPNPPPDLLIFEPFIETDEIIVSSKSTNENVHRLMWKGHSRWVEVTVGVIGKHAAMHSLTPSVTVKEAGDILSLEEKFQGGTGINLTPPPSSIISKEALERCKERIETIANTLGLEGFSRIDAFVNVDNGEVLIIEVNTVPGMTPSTVLIHQVMRKISNPNTAVFSREQYSLVTPNLLDLAQTFQALAEQPPMYPQRFFRTLLDLASERSKQELANLQETLEEEESSKGVVCALYEALSTRDVDTVHRLLAPDIEWWFHGPPSHQHMMRLLTGASSRDSFVFVPLSITAFGSTVLVEGCNQNRSVSWVHAWSVTDGIITQVREYFNTSLTVTRFGNSNPASPSSSPSSSSSSSSPSLHCLPLWESRLSNRIGNSVPGLLLAI
;
A
#
# COMPACT_ATOMS: atom_id res chain seq x y z
N MET A 1 -57.34 -13.27 -48.44
CA MET A 1 -56.78 -14.62 -48.66
C MET A 1 -56.10 -15.01 -47.34
N ALA A 2 -56.43 -16.11 -46.66
CA ALA A 2 -56.53 -17.51 -47.09
C ALA A 2 -55.14 -18.19 -47.18
N SER A 3 -54.91 -19.41 -46.65
CA SER A 3 -55.80 -20.31 -45.87
C SER A 3 -55.11 -21.61 -45.41
N LEU A 4 -55.72 -22.30 -44.41
CA LEU A 4 -55.65 -23.77 -44.13
C LEU A 4 -54.28 -24.34 -43.66
N SER A 5 -54.16 -25.49 -42.96
CA SER A 5 -55.06 -26.32 -42.11
C SER A 5 -54.20 -27.42 -41.40
N ARG A 6 -54.60 -28.29 -40.47
CA ARG A 6 -55.86 -29.01 -40.08
C ARG A 6 -55.84 -29.20 -38.53
N ALA A 7 -56.96 -29.15 -37.79
CA ALA A 7 -57.98 -30.20 -37.55
C ALA A 7 -57.43 -31.42 -36.73
N SER A 8 -58.12 -32.02 -35.75
CA SER A 8 -59.55 -31.97 -35.35
C SER A 8 -59.87 -32.58 -33.96
N ILE A 9 -60.95 -32.11 -33.29
CA ILE A 9 -62.00 -32.87 -32.55
C ILE A 9 -61.60 -33.82 -31.37
N ALA A 10 -62.25 -33.88 -30.19
CA ALA A 10 -63.24 -33.04 -29.49
C ALA A 10 -63.46 -33.55 -28.03
N ASN A 11 -64.08 -32.73 -27.16
CA ASN A 11 -64.87 -33.02 -25.93
C ASN A 11 -64.26 -33.94 -24.81
N CYS A 12 -64.51 -33.74 -23.51
CA CYS A 12 -65.55 -32.95 -22.84
C CYS A 12 -65.19 -32.54 -21.38
N SER A 13 -66.06 -31.70 -20.79
CA SER A 13 -66.35 -31.55 -19.34
C SER A 13 -65.49 -30.67 -18.42
N ASN A 14 -66.18 -29.63 -17.91
CA ASN A 14 -66.15 -29.03 -16.55
C ASN A 14 -65.25 -27.84 -16.16
N ALA A 15 -65.87 -27.02 -15.29
CA ALA A 15 -65.35 -25.97 -14.40
C ALA A 15 -64.81 -24.64 -15.01
N ALA A 16 -65.67 -23.61 -14.93
CA ALA A 16 -65.43 -22.25 -14.36
C ALA A 16 -64.07 -21.53 -14.56
N LEU A 17 -64.00 -20.22 -14.83
CA LEU A 17 -65.02 -19.16 -14.91
C LEU A 17 -64.45 -18.00 -15.77
N PHE A 18 -65.27 -17.27 -16.53
CA PHE A 18 -64.79 -16.18 -17.40
C PHE A 18 -65.57 -14.87 -17.28
N ARG A 19 -64.93 -13.78 -17.70
CA ARG A 19 -65.33 -12.35 -17.59
C ARG A 19 -66.72 -12.02 -18.18
N GLY A 20 -67.39 -11.02 -17.58
CA GLY A 20 -68.50 -10.29 -18.22
C GLY A 20 -68.69 -8.86 -17.67
N ARG A 21 -68.66 -7.85 -18.55
CA ARG A 21 -69.25 -6.51 -18.31
C ARG A 21 -70.80 -6.66 -18.33
N ARG A 22 -71.65 -5.70 -17.94
CA ARG A 22 -71.72 -4.27 -18.29
C ARG A 22 -72.98 -3.65 -17.65
N LEU A 23 -73.06 -2.33 -17.46
CA LEU A 23 -74.27 -1.48 -17.46
C LEU A 23 -73.82 -0.01 -17.62
N SER A 24 -74.22 0.65 -18.71
CA SER A 24 -75.18 1.79 -18.82
C SER A 24 -74.61 3.14 -18.34
N LEU A 25 -74.45 4.21 -19.14
CA LEU A 25 -75.22 4.91 -20.21
C LEU A 25 -75.86 6.21 -19.69
N GLU A 26 -76.06 7.16 -20.62
CA GLU A 26 -76.60 8.52 -20.46
C GLU A 26 -75.68 9.48 -19.65
N GLU A 27 -75.13 10.58 -20.19
CA GLU A 27 -75.64 11.77 -20.91
C GLU A 27 -75.74 13.00 -19.97
N SER A 28 -75.44 14.25 -20.37
CA SER A 28 -74.90 14.78 -21.63
C SER A 28 -74.22 16.17 -21.45
N GLU A 29 -73.56 16.61 -22.52
CA GLU A 29 -73.25 17.99 -23.02
C GLU A 29 -73.90 19.21 -22.33
N SER A 30 -73.40 20.46 -22.39
CA SER A 30 -72.14 21.11 -22.89
C SER A 30 -72.07 22.54 -22.27
N LEU A 31 -71.55 23.69 -22.78
CA LEU A 31 -70.93 24.18 -24.04
C LEU A 31 -70.21 25.55 -23.75
N PHE A 32 -69.47 26.11 -24.72
CA PHE A 32 -68.76 27.42 -24.76
C PHE A 32 -67.56 27.59 -23.78
N ALA A 33 -66.34 27.98 -24.16
CA ALA A 33 -65.81 29.05 -25.06
C ALA A 33 -65.73 30.44 -24.38
N SER A 34 -64.67 31.26 -24.54
CA SER A 34 -63.37 31.07 -25.23
C SER A 34 -62.36 32.20 -24.92
N GLN A 35 -61.08 31.95 -25.24
CA GLN A 35 -60.03 32.93 -25.62
C GLN A 35 -59.32 33.82 -24.56
N ASN A 36 -58.00 33.97 -24.83
CA ASN A 36 -57.13 35.15 -24.68
C ASN A 36 -56.57 35.62 -23.31
N SER A 37 -55.26 35.33 -23.17
CA SER A 37 -54.15 36.32 -23.17
C SER A 37 -53.62 36.96 -21.87
N PHE A 38 -52.30 36.74 -21.68
CA PHE A 38 -51.25 37.70 -21.29
C PHE A 38 -51.11 38.23 -19.84
N VAL A 39 -49.97 37.86 -19.24
CA VAL A 39 -48.94 38.74 -18.63
C VAL A 39 -49.37 39.81 -17.61
N SER A 40 -48.93 39.64 -16.34
CA SER A 40 -48.05 40.64 -15.68
C SER A 40 -47.48 40.15 -14.33
N THR A 41 -46.32 40.70 -13.98
CA THR A 41 -45.62 40.63 -12.68
C THR A 41 -45.77 42.00 -11.95
N PRO A 42 -45.14 42.28 -10.79
CA PRO A 42 -44.72 41.46 -9.64
C PRO A 42 -45.24 42.03 -8.28
N ASN A 43 -44.97 41.34 -7.14
CA ASN A 43 -44.19 41.87 -5.98
C ASN A 43 -44.41 41.13 -4.63
N PHE A 44 -43.37 41.21 -3.79
CA PHE A 44 -43.27 40.87 -2.35
C PHE A 44 -43.87 41.99 -1.44
N PRO A 45 -43.89 41.92 -0.08
CA PRO A 45 -43.41 40.87 0.86
C PRO A 45 -44.34 40.46 2.04
N GLY A 46 -44.11 39.25 2.58
CA GLY A 46 -43.74 39.00 4.00
C GLY A 46 -44.74 39.16 5.18
N LEU A 47 -44.95 38.05 5.90
CA LEU A 47 -45.28 37.84 7.35
C LEU A 47 -45.15 36.31 7.58
N LYS A 48 -44.52 35.68 8.60
CA LYS A 48 -44.24 35.91 10.04
C LYS A 48 -45.43 35.55 10.98
N LEU A 49 -45.14 34.75 12.03
CA LEU A 49 -46.06 34.19 13.06
C LEU A 49 -47.00 33.07 12.55
N VAL A 50 -47.46 32.09 13.35
CA VAL A 50 -47.10 31.68 14.74
C VAL A 50 -47.26 30.14 14.94
N SER A 51 -46.74 29.61 16.04
CA SER A 51 -46.88 28.22 16.49
C SER A 51 -48.14 27.96 17.33
N GLU A 52 -48.80 26.81 17.18
CA GLU A 52 -49.77 26.31 18.17
C GLU A 52 -49.64 24.80 18.39
N ASN A 53 -49.99 24.32 19.60
CA ASN A 53 -49.71 22.97 20.10
C ASN A 53 -50.98 22.24 20.56
N LEU A 54 -51.34 21.13 19.91
CA LEU A 54 -52.15 20.02 20.46
C LEU A 54 -51.81 18.73 19.68
N SER A 55 -51.81 17.53 20.26
CA SER A 55 -51.73 17.11 21.67
C SER A 55 -51.20 15.66 21.73
N LYS A 56 -50.65 15.21 22.86
CA LYS A 56 -49.96 13.91 22.97
C LYS A 56 -50.93 12.74 23.18
N THR A 57 -50.80 11.69 22.38
CA THR A 57 -51.22 10.32 22.75
C THR A 57 -49.99 9.42 22.75
N ARG A 58 -49.74 8.69 23.84
CA ARG A 58 -48.60 7.76 23.98
C ARG A 58 -48.98 6.36 23.49
N CYS A 59 -48.20 5.81 22.57
CA CYS A 59 -47.91 4.37 22.54
C CYS A 59 -46.40 4.19 22.66
N SER A 60 -45.96 3.17 23.41
CA SER A 60 -44.56 2.94 23.75
C SER A 60 -43.89 2.00 22.74
N GLY A 61 -42.96 2.53 21.94
CA GLY A 61 -42.00 1.77 21.14
C GLY A 61 -40.59 2.27 21.42
N VAL A 62 -39.61 1.36 21.50
CA VAL A 62 -38.21 1.70 21.81
C VAL A 62 -37.62 2.50 20.65
N ARG A 63 -37.23 3.74 20.91
CA ARG A 63 -36.74 4.67 19.89
C ARG A 63 -35.22 4.65 19.83
N ILE A 64 -34.67 3.85 18.92
CA ILE A 64 -33.22 3.90 18.61
C ILE A 64 -32.89 5.31 18.11
N THR A 65 -32.00 5.99 18.81
CA THR A 65 -31.49 7.31 18.40
C THR A 65 -30.51 7.13 17.24
N ARG A 66 -30.96 7.39 16.01
CA ARG A 66 -30.06 7.60 14.87
C ARG A 66 -29.07 8.71 15.24
N ALA A 67 -27.77 8.38 15.23
CA ALA A 67 -26.72 9.37 15.42
C ALA A 67 -26.74 10.33 14.23
N THR A 68 -26.89 11.63 14.49
CA THR A 68 -26.70 12.67 13.48
C THR A 68 -25.21 12.84 13.23
N ALA A 69 -24.70 12.17 12.19
CA ALA A 69 -23.40 12.52 11.65
C ALA A 69 -23.48 13.95 11.11
N GLU A 70 -22.77 14.89 11.74
CA GLU A 70 -22.60 16.24 11.20
C GLU A 70 -21.74 16.17 9.95
N VAL A 71 -22.40 16.05 8.79
CA VAL A 71 -21.84 16.58 7.55
C VAL A 71 -21.55 18.05 7.81
N VAL A 72 -20.29 18.45 7.69
CA VAL A 72 -19.86 19.84 7.85
C VAL A 72 -20.42 20.65 6.68
N GLN A 73 -21.67 21.11 6.82
CA GLN A 73 -22.22 22.16 5.97
C GLN A 73 -21.54 23.47 6.32
N GLU A 74 -20.34 23.69 5.79
CA GLU A 74 -19.76 25.03 5.63
C GLU A 74 -20.66 25.83 4.67
N ARG A 75 -21.78 26.33 5.19
CA ARG A 75 -22.68 27.25 4.51
C ARG A 75 -22.01 28.61 4.41
N PHE A 76 -21.07 28.73 3.47
CA PHE A 76 -20.65 30.02 2.95
C PHE A 76 -21.84 30.68 2.24
N VAL A 77 -22.61 31.43 3.00
CA VAL A 77 -23.58 32.40 2.48
C VAL A 77 -22.76 33.47 1.77
N GLY A 78 -22.61 33.32 0.45
CA GLY A 78 -21.77 34.19 -0.35
C GLY A 78 -22.29 35.63 -0.38
N GLU A 79 -21.69 36.50 0.43
CA GLU A 79 -21.72 37.93 0.16
C GLU A 79 -21.16 38.18 -1.25
N LYS A 80 -21.81 39.07 -2.02
CA LYS A 80 -21.34 39.45 -3.36
C LYS A 80 -20.19 40.46 -3.29
N GLY A 81 -19.12 40.08 -2.58
CA GLY A 81 -17.84 40.79 -2.59
C GLY A 81 -17.17 40.70 -3.96
N LYS A 82 -16.64 41.83 -4.45
CA LYS A 82 -15.85 41.86 -5.69
C LYS A 82 -14.41 41.44 -5.39
N GLY A 83 -13.84 40.56 -6.22
CA GLY A 83 -12.38 40.45 -6.37
C GLY A 83 -11.62 39.61 -5.33
N ARG A 84 -12.07 38.38 -5.08
CA ARG A 84 -11.20 37.29 -4.61
C ARG A 84 -11.37 36.09 -5.55
N ASP A 85 -10.30 35.31 -5.71
CA ASP A 85 -10.33 34.10 -6.53
C ASP A 85 -11.35 33.11 -5.98
N ARG A 86 -12.14 32.53 -6.89
CA ARG A 86 -13.20 31.56 -6.55
C ARG A 86 -12.62 30.16 -6.71
N VAL A 87 -12.56 29.42 -5.61
CA VAL A 87 -12.19 27.99 -5.58
C VAL A 87 -13.13 27.20 -6.49
N LEU A 88 -12.58 26.32 -7.34
CA LEU A 88 -13.35 25.45 -8.23
C LEU A 88 -13.91 24.25 -7.45
N ARG A 89 -15.23 24.07 -7.46
CA ARG A 89 -15.88 22.93 -6.79
C ARG A 89 -16.07 21.78 -7.77
N VAL A 90 -15.35 20.67 -7.56
CA VAL A 90 -15.40 19.49 -8.44
C VAL A 90 -16.16 18.35 -7.75
N GLY A 91 -17.17 17.80 -8.41
CA GLY A 91 -17.90 16.61 -7.94
C GLY A 91 -17.36 15.33 -8.56
N VAL A 92 -16.63 14.52 -7.81
CA VAL A 92 -16.19 13.18 -8.24
C VAL A 92 -17.33 12.19 -7.98
N ILE A 93 -17.80 11.51 -9.03
CA ILE A 93 -18.85 10.47 -8.93
C ILE A 93 -18.25 9.12 -9.28
N CYS A 94 -18.37 8.15 -8.37
CA CYS A 94 -17.89 6.78 -8.51
C CYS A 94 -18.97 5.76 -8.13
N GLY A 95 -18.60 4.48 -8.02
CA GLY A 95 -19.54 3.38 -7.91
C GLY A 95 -20.03 2.89 -9.28
N GLY A 96 -21.31 2.55 -9.38
CA GLY A 96 -22.03 2.14 -10.60
C GLY A 96 -22.52 0.68 -10.58
N PRO A 97 -23.42 0.29 -11.49
CA PRO A 97 -23.99 -1.06 -11.55
C PRO A 97 -23.10 -2.12 -12.23
N SER A 98 -21.95 -1.72 -12.80
CA SER A 98 -20.98 -2.66 -13.39
C SER A 98 -20.23 -3.45 -12.31
N ALA A 99 -19.79 -4.67 -12.65
CA ALA A 99 -18.81 -5.41 -11.85
C ALA A 99 -17.47 -4.65 -11.69
N GLU A 100 -17.20 -3.68 -12.57
CA GLU A 100 -16.03 -2.79 -12.58
C GLU A 100 -16.06 -1.72 -11.46
N ARG A 101 -17.05 -1.79 -10.56
CA ARG A 101 -17.20 -0.91 -9.38
C ARG A 101 -15.94 -0.80 -8.51
N GLY A 102 -15.10 -1.83 -8.46
CA GLY A 102 -13.78 -1.77 -7.80
C GLY A 102 -12.79 -0.83 -8.51
N ILE A 103 -12.75 -0.86 -9.85
CA ILE A 103 -11.93 0.06 -10.67
C ILE A 103 -12.44 1.49 -10.52
N SER A 104 -13.77 1.68 -10.45
CA SER A 104 -14.43 2.95 -10.18
C SER A 104 -13.98 3.58 -8.85
N LEU A 105 -13.98 2.80 -7.76
CA LEU A 105 -13.45 3.24 -6.45
C LEU A 105 -11.94 3.54 -6.48
N ASN A 106 -11.11 2.66 -7.06
CA ASN A 106 -9.66 2.89 -7.15
C ASN A 106 -9.30 4.11 -8.01
N SER A 107 -10.02 4.32 -9.11
CA SER A 107 -9.85 5.51 -9.96
C SER A 107 -10.26 6.78 -9.21
N ALA A 108 -11.33 6.74 -8.41
CA ALA A 108 -11.76 7.87 -7.60
C ALA A 108 -10.73 8.28 -6.53
N ARG A 109 -10.08 7.31 -5.86
CA ARG A 109 -8.97 7.56 -4.90
C ARG A 109 -7.87 8.39 -5.57
N SER A 110 -7.32 7.86 -6.67
CA SER A 110 -6.27 8.50 -7.44
C SER A 110 -6.65 9.89 -7.97
N VAL A 111 -7.91 10.10 -8.37
CA VAL A 111 -8.38 11.44 -8.75
C VAL A 111 -8.36 12.38 -7.54
N ILE A 112 -8.92 11.99 -6.40
CA ILE A 112 -8.97 12.80 -5.17
C ILE A 112 -7.55 13.15 -4.67
N ASP A 113 -6.67 12.15 -4.60
CA ASP A 113 -5.28 12.27 -4.12
C ASP A 113 -4.46 13.31 -4.90
N HIS A 114 -4.76 13.51 -6.19
CA HIS A 114 -3.93 14.29 -7.10
C HIS A 114 -4.55 15.62 -7.58
N ILE A 115 -5.86 15.86 -7.47
CA ILE A 115 -6.48 17.14 -7.89
C ILE A 115 -6.78 18.12 -6.76
N GLN A 116 -6.88 17.65 -5.51
CA GLN A 116 -7.21 18.50 -4.36
C GLN A 116 -6.12 19.57 -4.13
N GLY A 117 -6.52 20.81 -3.84
CA GLY A 117 -5.60 21.94 -3.61
C GLY A 117 -6.31 23.16 -3.02
N ASP A 118 -5.58 24.25 -2.82
CA ASP A 118 -6.14 25.52 -2.34
C ASP A 118 -7.04 26.20 -3.39
N ASP A 119 -6.85 25.87 -4.68
CA ASP A 119 -7.60 26.35 -5.83
C ASP A 119 -8.83 25.47 -6.19
N LEU A 120 -8.86 24.22 -5.71
CA LEU A 120 -9.81 23.19 -6.14
C LEU A 120 -10.31 22.34 -4.95
N HIS A 121 -11.61 22.42 -4.67
CA HIS A 121 -12.29 21.64 -3.63
C HIS A 121 -13.04 20.44 -4.22
N VAL A 122 -12.72 19.22 -3.77
CA VAL A 122 -13.38 17.99 -4.23
C VAL A 122 -14.52 17.56 -3.29
N SER A 123 -15.72 17.40 -3.86
CA SER A 123 -16.86 16.73 -3.22
C SER A 123 -17.01 15.33 -3.81
N CYS A 124 -17.29 14.32 -2.97
CA CYS A 124 -17.33 12.92 -3.37
C CYS A 124 -18.75 12.34 -3.32
N TYR A 125 -19.09 11.54 -4.32
CA TYR A 125 -20.39 10.90 -4.47
C TYR A 125 -20.24 9.45 -4.97
N TYR A 126 -21.14 8.57 -4.52
CA TYR A 126 -21.18 7.15 -4.93
C TYR A 126 -22.57 6.76 -5.42
N ILE A 127 -22.62 5.82 -6.35
CA ILE A 127 -23.83 5.19 -6.86
C ILE A 127 -23.71 3.68 -6.66
N ASP A 128 -24.72 3.05 -6.05
CA ASP A 128 -24.71 1.61 -5.78
C ASP A 128 -25.11 0.76 -7.00
N CYS A 129 -25.29 -0.55 -6.79
CA CYS A 129 -25.71 -1.48 -7.84
C CYS A 129 -27.17 -1.30 -8.30
N ASP A 130 -28.03 -0.73 -7.46
CA ASP A 130 -29.45 -0.48 -7.72
C ASP A 130 -29.72 0.98 -8.19
N LEU A 131 -28.64 1.73 -8.47
CA LEU A 131 -28.62 3.14 -8.89
C LEU A 131 -29.10 4.16 -7.83
N ASN A 132 -29.05 3.80 -6.54
CA ASN A 132 -29.21 4.80 -5.47
C ASN A 132 -27.93 5.63 -5.34
N ALA A 133 -28.06 6.94 -5.20
CA ALA A 133 -26.94 7.86 -5.06
C ALA A 133 -26.72 8.28 -3.60
N TYR A 134 -25.47 8.50 -3.22
CA TYR A 134 -25.05 8.85 -1.86
C TYR A 134 -24.00 9.97 -1.87
N ALA A 135 -24.15 10.94 -0.98
CA ALA A 135 -23.07 11.88 -0.63
C ALA A 135 -22.15 11.23 0.40
N ILE A 136 -20.84 11.29 0.15
CA ILE A 136 -19.81 10.62 0.96
C ILE A 136 -18.66 11.56 1.30
N SER A 137 -17.98 11.29 2.41
CA SER A 137 -16.67 11.88 2.71
C SER A 137 -15.57 11.21 1.87
N SER A 138 -14.50 11.95 1.59
CA SER A 138 -13.25 11.41 1.01
C SER A 138 -12.73 10.19 1.78
N ALA A 139 -12.80 10.23 3.12
CA ALA A 139 -12.41 9.12 4.00
C ALA A 139 -13.15 7.80 3.70
N GLN A 140 -14.42 7.84 3.26
CA GLN A 140 -15.17 6.62 2.94
C GLN A 140 -14.69 5.96 1.64
N VAL A 141 -14.13 6.73 0.69
CA VAL A 141 -13.65 6.24 -0.62
C VAL A 141 -12.54 5.19 -0.47
N TYR A 142 -11.79 5.19 0.64
CA TYR A 142 -10.71 4.25 0.92
C TYR A 142 -11.17 2.85 1.36
N SER A 143 -12.47 2.62 1.64
CA SER A 143 -13.01 1.33 2.10
C SER A 143 -12.64 0.16 1.15
N ASN A 144 -12.15 -0.96 1.69
CA ASN A 144 -11.30 -1.91 0.96
C ASN A 144 -11.97 -2.49 -0.29
N THR A 145 -13.20 -2.97 -0.14
CA THR A 145 -13.98 -3.61 -1.21
C THR A 145 -15.30 -2.84 -1.45
N PRO A 146 -15.95 -3.00 -2.61
CA PRO A 146 -17.29 -2.45 -2.82
C PRO A 146 -18.33 -2.96 -1.81
N ALA A 147 -18.18 -4.19 -1.28
CA ALA A 147 -19.07 -4.74 -0.26
C ALA A 147 -18.80 -4.14 1.14
N ASP A 148 -17.53 -3.89 1.48
CA ASP A 148 -17.14 -3.13 2.68
C ASP A 148 -17.69 -1.69 2.62
N PHE A 149 -17.67 -1.09 1.43
CA PHE A 149 -18.23 0.22 1.16
C PHE A 149 -19.77 0.25 1.29
N ASP A 150 -20.48 -0.67 0.63
CA ASP A 150 -21.94 -0.76 0.69
C ASP A 150 -22.46 -0.96 2.13
N PHE A 151 -21.83 -1.86 2.90
CA PHE A 151 -22.16 -2.07 4.33
C PHE A 151 -21.98 -0.79 5.17
N LYS A 152 -20.99 0.05 4.82
CA LYS A 152 -20.72 1.32 5.50
C LYS A 152 -21.67 2.44 5.07
N LEU A 153 -22.31 2.37 3.88
CA LEU A 153 -23.24 3.40 3.41
C LEU A 153 -24.47 3.56 4.30
N GLU A 154 -25.16 2.46 4.66
CA GLU A 154 -26.42 2.49 5.44
C GLU A 154 -26.29 3.21 6.80
N SER A 155 -25.08 3.26 7.34
CA SER A 155 -24.79 3.81 8.67
C SER A 155 -24.03 5.14 8.68
N LEU A 156 -23.35 5.52 7.58
CA LEU A 156 -22.44 6.68 7.53
C LEU A 156 -22.72 7.68 6.41
N ALA A 157 -23.49 7.34 5.37
CA ALA A 157 -23.67 8.19 4.19
C ALA A 157 -25.07 8.82 4.11
N GLN A 158 -25.17 9.97 3.45
CA GLN A 158 -26.46 10.60 3.15
C GLN A 158 -26.94 10.15 1.76
N GLY A 159 -27.84 9.16 1.73
CA GLY A 159 -28.53 8.74 0.51
C GLY A 159 -29.53 9.79 0.00
N PHE A 160 -29.58 9.97 -1.32
CA PHE A 160 -30.61 10.74 -2.01
C PHE A 160 -31.85 9.87 -2.27
N ARG A 161 -33.04 10.49 -2.40
CA ARG A 161 -34.30 9.74 -2.60
C ARG A 161 -34.51 9.29 -4.04
N SER A 162 -33.85 9.95 -4.98
CA SER A 162 -33.86 9.64 -6.41
C SER A 162 -32.61 10.21 -7.08
N LEU A 163 -32.33 9.78 -8.31
CA LEU A 163 -31.31 10.41 -9.16
C LEU A 163 -31.66 11.88 -9.51
N SER A 164 -32.93 12.29 -9.45
CA SER A 164 -33.34 13.68 -9.62
C SER A 164 -32.96 14.54 -8.41
N ASP A 165 -33.25 14.09 -7.18
CA ASP A 165 -32.81 14.74 -5.94
C ASP A 165 -31.27 14.92 -5.92
N PHE A 166 -30.55 13.91 -6.43
CA PHE A 166 -29.09 13.93 -6.55
C PHE A 166 -28.60 14.95 -7.60
N ALA A 167 -29.23 15.01 -8.78
CA ALA A 167 -28.89 15.99 -9.80
C ALA A 167 -29.20 17.44 -9.35
N GLU A 168 -30.34 17.67 -8.70
CA GLU A 168 -30.68 18.96 -8.07
C GLU A 168 -29.64 19.37 -7.02
N HIS A 169 -29.14 18.42 -6.21
CA HIS A 169 -28.06 18.68 -5.26
C HIS A 169 -26.75 19.08 -5.98
N LEU A 170 -26.32 18.30 -6.98
CA LEU A 170 -25.10 18.58 -7.75
C LEU A 170 -25.12 19.97 -8.41
N ALA A 171 -26.24 20.34 -9.04
CA ALA A 171 -26.41 21.65 -9.69
C ALA A 171 -26.26 22.86 -8.72
N ILE A 172 -26.33 22.62 -7.41
CA ILE A 172 -26.12 23.63 -6.36
C ILE A 172 -24.73 23.47 -5.73
N SER A 173 -24.28 22.22 -5.47
CA SER A 173 -23.10 21.93 -4.65
C SER A 173 -21.76 22.04 -5.38
N VAL A 174 -21.73 21.81 -6.70
CA VAL A 174 -20.48 21.80 -7.50
C VAL A 174 -20.54 22.76 -8.68
N ASP A 175 -19.39 23.04 -9.27
CA ASP A 175 -19.23 23.86 -10.48
C ASP A 175 -19.02 22.96 -11.72
N ILE A 176 -18.37 21.80 -11.56
CA ILE A 176 -18.17 20.77 -12.60
C ILE A 176 -18.15 19.37 -11.98
N VAL A 177 -18.58 18.35 -12.72
CA VAL A 177 -18.56 16.93 -12.33
C VAL A 177 -17.47 16.15 -13.08
N PHE A 178 -16.74 15.29 -12.37
CA PHE A 178 -15.87 14.29 -12.94
C PHE A 178 -16.51 12.90 -12.74
N PRO A 179 -17.15 12.32 -13.78
CA PRO A 179 -17.67 10.96 -13.71
C PRO A 179 -16.51 9.96 -13.84
N VAL A 180 -16.38 9.03 -12.90
CA VAL A 180 -15.32 8.02 -12.83
C VAL A 180 -15.91 6.60 -12.74
N ILE A 181 -17.10 6.41 -13.30
CA ILE A 181 -17.83 5.13 -13.38
C ILE A 181 -17.40 4.37 -14.64
N HIS A 182 -17.13 3.07 -14.52
CA HIS A 182 -16.67 2.21 -15.62
C HIS A 182 -17.78 1.26 -16.08
N GLY A 183 -17.85 0.95 -17.38
CA GLY A 183 -18.90 0.11 -17.95
C GLY A 183 -20.30 0.74 -17.86
N ARG A 184 -21.32 -0.08 -17.58
CA ARG A 184 -22.73 0.34 -17.55
C ARG A 184 -23.00 1.52 -16.59
N PHE A 185 -23.87 2.44 -17.00
CA PHE A 185 -24.15 3.75 -16.42
C PHE A 185 -22.98 4.78 -16.47
N GLY A 186 -21.75 4.37 -16.78
CA GLY A 186 -20.59 5.25 -16.92
C GLY A 186 -20.19 5.51 -18.37
N GLU A 187 -19.83 4.46 -19.10
CA GLU A 187 -19.40 4.53 -20.50
C GLU A 187 -20.56 4.39 -21.50
N ASP A 188 -21.73 3.89 -21.06
CA ASP A 188 -22.94 3.81 -21.90
C ASP A 188 -23.69 5.14 -22.06
N GLY A 189 -23.19 6.23 -21.45
CA GLY A 189 -23.80 7.56 -21.48
C GLY A 189 -24.82 7.83 -20.36
N GLY A 190 -25.07 6.88 -19.44
CA GLY A 190 -26.13 6.97 -18.42
C GLY A 190 -25.99 8.15 -17.45
N ILE A 191 -24.83 8.31 -16.80
CA ILE A 191 -24.56 9.43 -15.90
C ILE A 191 -24.48 10.77 -16.66
N GLN A 192 -23.94 10.77 -17.88
CA GLN A 192 -23.84 11.96 -18.72
C GLN A 192 -25.23 12.47 -19.10
N GLU A 193 -26.16 11.59 -19.47
CA GLU A 193 -27.54 11.98 -19.78
C GLU A 193 -28.28 12.59 -18.56
N LEU A 194 -27.96 12.15 -17.34
CA LEU A 194 -28.48 12.77 -16.11
C LEU A 194 -27.91 14.18 -15.91
N LEU A 195 -26.60 14.36 -16.10
CA LEU A 195 -25.91 15.65 -15.96
C LEU A 195 -26.34 16.64 -17.05
N GLU A 196 -26.49 16.18 -18.30
CA GLU A 196 -27.01 16.95 -19.44
C GLU A 196 -28.42 17.48 -19.18
N LYS A 197 -29.35 16.63 -18.70
CA LYS A 197 -30.73 17.04 -18.37
C LYS A 197 -30.80 18.06 -17.25
N ALA A 198 -29.88 18.01 -16.30
CA ALA A 198 -29.76 18.97 -15.21
C ALA A 198 -28.90 20.21 -15.57
N ASN A 199 -28.36 20.28 -16.79
CA ASN A 199 -27.44 21.33 -17.25
C ASN A 199 -26.21 21.52 -16.35
N ILE A 200 -25.66 20.41 -15.84
CA ILE A 200 -24.47 20.38 -14.98
C ILE A 200 -23.23 20.20 -15.87
N PRO A 201 -22.21 21.07 -15.80
CA PRO A 201 -20.95 20.87 -16.49
C PRO A 201 -20.25 19.57 -16.07
N PHE A 202 -19.63 18.84 -17.01
CA PHE A 202 -18.91 17.60 -16.71
C PHE A 202 -17.70 17.33 -17.61
N VAL A 203 -16.76 16.53 -17.09
CA VAL A 203 -15.59 15.99 -17.79
C VAL A 203 -15.99 14.77 -18.62
N GLY A 204 -15.51 14.68 -19.86
CA GLY A 204 -15.69 13.54 -20.76
C GLY A 204 -16.72 13.74 -21.87
N THR A 205 -16.94 12.67 -22.62
CA THR A 205 -17.75 12.62 -23.86
C THR A 205 -19.27 12.69 -23.57
N PRO A 206 -20.11 13.33 -24.42
CA PRO A 206 -21.57 13.41 -24.21
C PRO A 206 -22.32 12.08 -24.43
N SER A 207 -23.54 11.98 -23.90
CA SER A 207 -24.29 10.71 -23.81
C SER A 207 -24.58 10.03 -25.15
N ASN A 208 -24.79 10.78 -26.24
CA ASN A 208 -25.05 10.23 -27.57
C ASN A 208 -23.80 9.62 -28.19
N GLU A 209 -22.67 10.31 -28.07
CA GLU A 209 -21.36 9.87 -28.53
C GLU A 209 -20.87 8.66 -27.71
N CYS A 210 -21.10 8.67 -26.39
CA CYS A 210 -20.86 7.52 -25.51
C CYS A 210 -21.62 6.28 -25.98
N ARG A 211 -22.95 6.36 -26.14
CA ARG A 211 -23.78 5.25 -26.67
C ARG A 211 -23.23 4.70 -28.00
N ARG A 212 -22.82 5.57 -28.91
CA ARG A 212 -22.29 5.22 -30.24
C ARG A 212 -20.90 4.58 -30.23
N ALA A 213 -20.09 4.81 -29.20
CA ALA A 213 -18.77 4.20 -29.05
C ALA A 213 -18.81 2.92 -28.18
N PHE A 214 -19.78 2.83 -27.25
CA PHE A 214 -19.90 1.73 -26.29
C PHE A 214 -20.71 0.54 -26.80
N ASP A 215 -21.84 0.75 -27.51
CA ASP A 215 -22.67 -0.36 -28.00
C ASP A 215 -22.10 -0.97 -29.29
N LYS A 216 -21.53 -2.17 -29.17
CA LYS A 216 -20.95 -2.90 -30.30
C LYS A 216 -22.08 -3.60 -31.07
N GLU A 217 -22.22 -3.37 -32.38
CA GLU A 217 -23.25 -4.05 -33.17
C GLU A 217 -23.05 -5.57 -33.16
N GLY A 218 -24.07 -6.30 -32.71
CA GLY A 218 -23.98 -7.73 -32.42
C GLY A 218 -25.37 -8.35 -32.35
N GLY A 219 -25.48 -9.56 -32.89
CA GLY A 219 -26.72 -10.34 -33.02
C GLY A 219 -26.41 -11.62 -33.77
N LEU A 220 -26.73 -12.77 -33.17
CA LEU A 220 -26.20 -14.06 -33.59
C LEU A 220 -27.24 -15.18 -33.57
N ASN A 221 -27.96 -15.35 -34.68
CA ASN A 221 -28.58 -16.64 -34.98
C ASN A 221 -27.50 -17.62 -35.51
N LYS A 222 -27.66 -18.92 -35.25
CA LYS A 222 -26.75 -19.98 -35.77
C LYS A 222 -26.55 -19.88 -37.29
N SER A 223 -27.59 -19.54 -38.05
CA SER A 223 -27.51 -19.35 -39.51
C SER A 223 -26.62 -18.16 -39.92
N GLU A 224 -26.50 -17.14 -39.08
CA GLU A 224 -25.70 -15.94 -39.34
C GLU A 224 -24.25 -16.18 -38.96
N LEU A 225 -24.00 -16.85 -37.82
CA LEU A 225 -22.66 -17.26 -37.42
C LEU A 225 -22.01 -18.21 -38.45
N SER A 226 -22.76 -19.19 -38.97
CA SER A 226 -22.25 -20.06 -40.07
C SER A 226 -21.87 -19.27 -41.33
N LYS A 227 -22.65 -18.23 -41.69
CA LYS A 227 -22.33 -17.35 -42.83
C LYS A 227 -21.12 -16.46 -42.53
N TRP A 228 -20.96 -16.02 -41.29
CA TRP A 228 -19.83 -15.20 -40.85
C TRP A 228 -18.52 -16.00 -40.83
N PHE A 229 -18.53 -17.24 -40.32
CA PHE A 229 -17.37 -18.15 -40.37
C PHE A 229 -16.91 -18.36 -41.83
N ALA A 230 -17.86 -18.69 -42.72
CA ALA A 230 -17.58 -18.89 -44.15
C ALA A 230 -17.02 -17.63 -44.86
N ARG A 231 -17.51 -16.42 -44.52
CA ARG A 231 -16.98 -15.16 -45.06
C ARG A 231 -15.53 -14.89 -44.61
N ASN A 232 -15.21 -15.21 -43.36
CA ASN A 232 -13.89 -15.00 -42.77
C ASN A 232 -12.93 -16.18 -43.01
N GLN A 233 -13.30 -17.15 -43.85
CA GLN A 233 -12.48 -18.34 -44.18
C GLN A 233 -12.12 -19.20 -42.95
N LEU A 234 -12.96 -19.17 -41.91
CA LEU A 234 -12.79 -19.93 -40.67
C LEU A 234 -13.48 -21.30 -40.76
N ASP A 235 -12.80 -22.33 -40.25
CA ASP A 235 -13.33 -23.69 -40.16
C ASP A 235 -14.54 -23.80 -39.21
N SER A 236 -15.56 -24.57 -39.60
CA SER A 236 -16.85 -24.65 -38.89
C SER A 236 -16.77 -25.25 -37.49
N ASP A 237 -15.80 -26.13 -37.24
CA ASP A 237 -15.75 -27.00 -36.06
C ASP A 237 -14.49 -26.73 -35.20
N SER A 238 -13.49 -26.05 -35.75
CA SER A 238 -12.22 -25.73 -35.09
C SER A 238 -11.74 -24.28 -35.29
N GLY A 239 -12.42 -23.46 -36.10
CA GLY A 239 -12.02 -22.08 -36.38
C GLY A 239 -12.00 -21.21 -35.12
N LYS A 240 -10.84 -20.60 -34.83
CA LYS A 240 -10.55 -19.87 -33.59
C LYS A 240 -11.11 -18.45 -33.62
N VAL A 241 -11.93 -18.10 -32.62
CA VAL A 241 -12.58 -16.78 -32.50
C VAL A 241 -12.51 -16.26 -31.07
N VAL A 242 -12.74 -14.95 -30.90
CA VAL A 242 -13.02 -14.33 -29.60
C VAL A 242 -14.52 -14.09 -29.49
N VAL A 243 -15.12 -14.50 -28.37
CA VAL A 243 -16.50 -14.20 -27.99
C VAL A 243 -16.42 -13.15 -26.87
N LYS A 244 -17.10 -12.00 -27.01
CA LYS A 244 -17.12 -10.94 -26.01
C LYS A 244 -18.49 -10.27 -25.87
N PRO A 245 -18.88 -9.79 -24.67
CA PRO A 245 -20.08 -8.97 -24.50
C PRO A 245 -20.03 -7.70 -25.36
N ALA A 246 -21.20 -7.23 -25.80
CA ALA A 246 -21.33 -6.07 -26.68
C ALA A 246 -21.35 -4.73 -25.92
N ARG A 247 -21.71 -4.75 -24.63
CA ARG A 247 -22.06 -3.60 -23.77
C ARG A 247 -21.45 -3.70 -22.37
N ALA A 248 -20.31 -4.37 -22.25
CA ALA A 248 -19.48 -4.42 -21.04
C ALA A 248 -18.01 -4.11 -21.37
N GLY A 249 -17.23 -3.78 -20.34
CA GLY A 249 -15.83 -3.38 -20.48
C GLY A 249 -14.95 -4.41 -21.19
N SER A 250 -13.88 -3.94 -21.85
CA SER A 250 -13.03 -4.66 -22.80
C SER A 250 -12.26 -5.89 -22.28
N SER A 251 -12.58 -6.40 -21.09
CA SER A 251 -11.89 -7.53 -20.45
C SER A 251 -12.77 -8.40 -19.54
N LEU A 252 -14.07 -8.11 -19.43
CA LEU A 252 -15.07 -8.96 -18.76
C LEU A 252 -15.82 -9.81 -19.79
N GLY A 253 -16.13 -11.07 -19.47
CA GLY A 253 -16.83 -12.00 -20.37
C GLY A 253 -16.10 -12.33 -21.68
N VAL A 254 -14.85 -11.89 -21.86
CA VAL A 254 -14.04 -12.15 -23.07
C VAL A 254 -13.45 -13.56 -23.00
N ILE A 255 -13.81 -14.43 -23.95
CA ILE A 255 -13.40 -15.84 -23.99
C ILE A 255 -13.09 -16.32 -25.41
N VAL A 256 -12.02 -17.10 -25.57
CA VAL A 256 -11.67 -17.77 -26.85
C VAL A 256 -12.62 -18.95 -27.10
N ALA A 257 -13.06 -19.13 -28.34
CA ALA A 257 -13.90 -20.25 -28.75
C ALA A 257 -13.43 -20.91 -30.07
N TYR A 258 -13.83 -22.18 -30.25
CA TYR A 258 -13.41 -23.02 -31.39
C TYR A 258 -14.61 -23.56 -32.17
N GLY A 259 -14.77 -23.07 -33.40
CA GLY A 259 -15.89 -23.43 -34.26
C GLY A 259 -17.24 -22.88 -33.78
N ILE A 260 -18.27 -23.12 -34.59
CA ILE A 260 -19.61 -22.56 -34.43
C ILE A 260 -20.32 -23.09 -33.17
N ALA A 261 -20.07 -24.35 -32.81
CA ALA A 261 -20.72 -25.00 -31.67
C ALA A 261 -20.26 -24.46 -30.31
N ASP A 262 -18.94 -24.38 -30.09
CA ASP A 262 -18.35 -23.83 -28.87
C ASP A 262 -18.62 -22.31 -28.76
N SER A 263 -18.54 -21.59 -29.88
CA SER A 263 -18.87 -20.15 -29.93
C SER A 263 -20.31 -19.87 -29.49
N LEU A 264 -21.28 -20.64 -29.97
CA LEU A 264 -22.68 -20.51 -29.53
C LEU A 264 -22.86 -20.93 -28.07
N LYS A 265 -22.17 -21.99 -27.61
CA LYS A 265 -22.23 -22.37 -26.20
C LYS A 265 -21.72 -21.23 -25.31
N LYS A 266 -20.51 -20.73 -25.58
CA LYS A 266 -19.85 -19.64 -24.85
C LYS A 266 -20.65 -18.33 -24.89
N ALA A 267 -21.28 -17.98 -26.01
CA ALA A 267 -22.20 -16.85 -26.08
C ALA A 267 -23.45 -17.04 -25.19
N ASN A 268 -24.04 -18.24 -25.15
CA ASN A 268 -25.15 -18.54 -24.25
C ASN A 268 -24.70 -18.56 -22.77
N ASP A 269 -23.51 -19.08 -22.47
CA ASP A 269 -22.95 -19.11 -21.12
C ASP A 269 -22.83 -17.65 -20.56
N ILE A 270 -22.28 -16.70 -21.34
CA ILE A 270 -22.23 -15.26 -21.00
C ILE A 270 -23.62 -14.66 -20.68
N ILE A 271 -24.62 -15.00 -21.50
CA ILE A 271 -26.01 -14.49 -21.35
C ILE A 271 -26.70 -15.11 -20.13
N LEU A 272 -26.46 -16.40 -19.85
CA LEU A 272 -27.01 -17.12 -18.71
C LEU A 272 -26.36 -16.70 -17.37
N GLU A 273 -25.07 -16.33 -17.40
CA GLU A 273 -24.38 -15.68 -16.27
C GLU A 273 -24.86 -14.24 -16.03
N GLY A 274 -25.63 -13.66 -16.96
CA GLY A 274 -26.22 -12.33 -16.83
C GLY A 274 -25.24 -11.18 -17.06
N ILE A 275 -24.11 -11.44 -17.73
CA ILE A 275 -23.07 -10.44 -18.02
C ILE A 275 -23.57 -9.41 -19.04
N ASP A 276 -24.26 -9.86 -20.09
CA ASP A 276 -24.80 -9.03 -21.17
C ASP A 276 -25.98 -9.77 -21.84
N ASP A 277 -26.93 -9.03 -22.43
CA ASP A 277 -28.00 -9.61 -23.28
C ASP A 277 -27.58 -9.77 -24.76
N LYS A 278 -26.42 -9.21 -25.11
CA LYS A 278 -25.92 -9.10 -26.49
C LYS A 278 -24.43 -9.48 -26.55
N VAL A 279 -24.07 -10.31 -27.53
CA VAL A 279 -22.71 -10.87 -27.65
C VAL A 279 -22.17 -10.67 -29.07
N LEU A 280 -20.87 -10.35 -29.16
CA LEU A 280 -20.10 -10.20 -30.39
C LEU A 280 -19.12 -11.37 -30.56
N VAL A 281 -18.86 -11.75 -31.82
CA VAL A 281 -17.82 -12.73 -32.20
C VAL A 281 -16.86 -12.08 -33.19
N GLU A 282 -15.56 -12.16 -32.90
CA GLU A 282 -14.46 -11.58 -33.67
C GLU A 282 -13.44 -12.65 -34.07
N VAL A 283 -12.70 -12.41 -35.16
CA VAL A 283 -11.62 -13.31 -35.60
C VAL A 283 -10.47 -13.23 -34.60
N PHE A 284 -9.95 -14.38 -34.14
CA PHE A 284 -8.77 -14.37 -33.26
C PHE A 284 -7.53 -13.92 -34.05
N LEU A 285 -6.91 -12.81 -33.64
CA LEU A 285 -5.79 -12.18 -34.35
C LEU A 285 -4.44 -12.86 -34.02
N GLU A 286 -4.28 -14.10 -34.48
CA GLU A 286 -3.10 -14.92 -34.21
C GLU A 286 -1.81 -14.31 -34.78
N GLY A 287 -0.76 -14.23 -33.95
CA GLY A 287 0.49 -13.55 -34.29
C GLY A 287 0.47 -12.02 -34.21
N GLY A 288 -0.67 -11.41 -33.84
CA GLY A 288 -0.76 -9.98 -33.55
C GLY A 288 -0.17 -9.61 -32.18
N ARG A 289 0.25 -8.36 -32.04
CA ARG A 289 0.65 -7.72 -30.77
C ARG A 289 -0.39 -6.67 -30.38
N GLU A 290 -0.93 -6.74 -29.17
CA GLU A 290 -1.91 -5.77 -28.67
C GLU A 290 -1.25 -4.45 -28.29
N PHE A 291 -1.97 -3.34 -28.44
CA PHE A 291 -1.54 -2.01 -28.02
C PHE A 291 -2.68 -1.17 -27.44
N THR A 292 -2.29 -0.23 -26.58
CA THR A 292 -3.16 0.80 -26.02
C THR A 292 -2.61 2.19 -26.35
N ALA A 293 -3.47 3.11 -26.75
CA ALA A 293 -3.12 4.51 -27.00
C ALA A 293 -4.07 5.47 -26.26
N ILE A 294 -3.52 6.34 -25.42
CA ILE A 294 -4.24 7.43 -24.76
C ILE A 294 -4.30 8.64 -25.68
N VAL A 295 -5.50 9.23 -25.78
CA VAL A 295 -5.75 10.45 -26.55
C VAL A 295 -6.17 11.56 -25.60
N LEU A 296 -5.57 12.74 -25.74
CA LEU A 296 -5.93 13.97 -25.01
C LEU A 296 -6.41 15.04 -25.98
N ASP A 297 -7.53 15.68 -25.69
CA ASP A 297 -7.98 16.85 -26.43
C ASP A 297 -7.35 18.13 -25.86
N VAL A 298 -6.38 18.69 -26.56
CA VAL A 298 -5.70 19.96 -26.18
C VAL A 298 -6.30 21.17 -26.91
N GLY A 299 -7.53 21.04 -27.44
CA GLY A 299 -8.28 22.08 -28.11
C GLY A 299 -8.77 23.21 -27.19
N SER A 300 -9.59 24.11 -27.73
CA SER A 300 -10.12 25.27 -27.00
C SER A 300 -11.59 25.51 -27.32
N GLY A 301 -12.37 25.91 -26.32
CA GLY A 301 -13.83 26.02 -26.47
C GLY A 301 -14.43 24.70 -26.96
N PHE A 302 -15.13 24.75 -28.10
CA PHE A 302 -15.72 23.58 -28.76
C PHE A 302 -14.81 22.89 -29.78
N ASP A 303 -13.67 23.50 -30.15
CA ASP A 303 -12.72 22.91 -31.09
C ASP A 303 -12.00 21.73 -30.42
N CYS A 304 -11.93 20.60 -31.13
CA CYS A 304 -11.30 19.36 -30.66
C CYS A 304 -9.97 19.14 -31.39
N HIS A 305 -8.87 19.12 -30.63
CA HIS A 305 -7.52 18.91 -31.12
C HIS A 305 -6.89 17.72 -30.39
N PRO A 306 -7.15 16.47 -30.83
CA PRO A 306 -6.68 15.27 -30.16
C PRO A 306 -5.21 14.97 -30.49
N VAL A 307 -4.37 15.06 -29.46
CA VAL A 307 -2.99 14.57 -29.48
C VAL A 307 -2.95 13.18 -28.85
N VAL A 308 -2.37 12.23 -29.57
CA VAL A 308 -2.18 10.86 -29.09
C VAL A 308 -0.81 10.73 -28.46
N LEU A 309 -0.78 10.18 -27.25
CA LEU A 309 0.44 9.97 -26.47
C LEU A 309 1.31 8.86 -27.08
N LEU A 310 2.45 8.58 -26.45
CA LEU A 310 3.27 7.41 -26.80
C LEU A 310 2.47 6.14 -26.48
N PRO A 311 2.14 5.29 -27.47
CA PRO A 311 1.38 4.07 -27.21
C PRO A 311 2.12 3.11 -26.28
N THR A 312 1.40 2.12 -25.76
CA THR A 312 1.95 1.00 -25.00
C THR A 312 1.72 -0.28 -25.80
N GLU A 313 2.76 -1.07 -26.02
CA GLU A 313 2.66 -2.46 -26.47
C GLU A 313 2.38 -3.37 -25.25
N VAL A 314 1.44 -4.29 -25.41
CA VAL A 314 1.06 -5.29 -24.41
C VAL A 314 1.60 -6.65 -24.87
N GLU A 315 2.61 -7.16 -24.16
CA GLU A 315 3.23 -8.46 -24.45
C GLU A 315 2.80 -9.51 -23.41
N LEU A 316 2.20 -10.62 -23.85
CA LEU A 316 1.91 -11.76 -22.96
C LEU A 316 3.19 -12.57 -22.73
N GLN A 317 3.56 -12.78 -21.46
CA GLN A 317 4.74 -13.56 -21.06
C GLN A 317 4.34 -14.93 -20.50
N PHE A 318 5.20 -15.93 -20.73
CA PHE A 318 4.98 -17.33 -20.39
C PHE A 318 6.25 -17.95 -19.80
N HIS A 319 6.11 -18.74 -18.74
CA HIS A 319 7.23 -19.33 -18.01
C HIS A 319 6.99 -20.83 -17.74
N GLY A 320 7.63 -21.69 -18.54
CA GLY A 320 7.68 -23.14 -18.32
C GLY A 320 6.68 -23.98 -19.14
N SER A 321 7.09 -25.19 -19.50
CA SER A 321 6.38 -26.11 -20.40
C SER A 321 5.19 -26.86 -19.76
N THR A 322 4.73 -26.44 -18.58
CA THR A 322 3.62 -27.05 -17.84
C THR A 322 2.28 -26.31 -17.98
N ASP A 323 2.26 -25.09 -18.53
CA ASP A 323 1.00 -24.39 -18.84
C ASP A 323 0.42 -24.91 -20.17
N VAL A 324 -0.36 -26.00 -20.10
CA VAL A 324 -0.99 -26.71 -21.25
C VAL A 324 -2.13 -25.90 -21.91
N ARG A 325 -2.03 -24.56 -21.94
CA ARG A 325 -3.00 -23.62 -22.53
C ARG A 325 -2.36 -22.45 -23.30
N GLU A 326 -1.14 -22.64 -23.83
CA GLU A 326 -0.42 -21.66 -24.68
C GLU A 326 -1.32 -21.02 -25.76
N LYS A 327 -2.29 -21.76 -26.30
CA LYS A 327 -3.13 -21.33 -27.43
C LYS A 327 -4.33 -20.44 -27.05
N ASP A 328 -4.75 -20.41 -25.79
CA ASP A 328 -5.97 -19.72 -25.34
C ASP A 328 -5.70 -18.40 -24.58
N ALA A 329 -4.44 -17.99 -24.51
CA ALA A 329 -4.01 -16.81 -23.76
C ALA A 329 -4.49 -15.49 -24.39
N ILE A 330 -5.26 -14.72 -23.62
CA ILE A 330 -5.76 -13.38 -23.96
C ILE A 330 -5.46 -12.36 -22.85
N PHE A 331 -5.53 -11.07 -23.16
CA PHE A 331 -5.44 -10.00 -22.18
C PHE A 331 -6.80 -9.79 -21.49
N ASN A 332 -6.97 -10.40 -20.32
CA ASN A 332 -8.24 -10.41 -19.57
C ASN A 332 -8.19 -9.51 -18.32
N TYR A 333 -9.31 -9.38 -17.61
CA TYR A 333 -9.45 -8.47 -16.45
C TYR A 333 -8.33 -8.67 -15.39
N ARG A 334 -8.02 -9.93 -15.03
CA ARG A 334 -6.95 -10.24 -14.05
C ARG A 334 -5.57 -9.78 -14.56
N ARG A 335 -5.32 -9.89 -15.86
CA ARG A 335 -4.06 -9.45 -16.49
C ARG A 335 -3.96 -7.93 -16.67
N LYS A 336 -5.09 -7.24 -16.86
CA LYS A 336 -5.17 -5.77 -17.09
C LYS A 336 -5.16 -4.94 -15.81
N TYR A 337 -5.50 -5.52 -14.66
CA TYR A 337 -5.70 -4.78 -13.40
C TYR A 337 -5.12 -5.41 -12.11
N LEU A 338 -4.47 -6.58 -12.16
CA LEU A 338 -3.79 -7.18 -10.99
C LEU A 338 -2.32 -7.48 -11.29
N PRO A 339 -1.39 -7.33 -10.32
CA PRO A 339 0.03 -7.65 -10.50
C PRO A 339 0.25 -9.07 -11.03
N THR A 340 0.97 -9.19 -12.15
CA THR A 340 1.24 -10.47 -12.79
C THR A 340 2.51 -10.44 -13.63
N GLN A 341 3.26 -11.54 -13.64
CA GLN A 341 4.36 -11.79 -14.58
C GLN A 341 3.87 -12.37 -15.92
N GLN A 342 2.55 -12.49 -16.14
CA GLN A 342 1.98 -12.98 -17.40
C GLN A 342 1.86 -11.89 -18.48
N VAL A 343 2.24 -10.65 -18.19
CA VAL A 343 2.18 -9.51 -19.09
C VAL A 343 3.40 -8.61 -18.84
N ALA A 344 3.90 -7.95 -19.89
CA ALA A 344 4.83 -6.83 -19.79
C ALA A 344 4.38 -5.64 -20.66
N TYR A 345 4.54 -4.43 -20.14
CA TYR A 345 4.11 -3.18 -20.80
C TYR A 345 5.27 -2.35 -21.33
N HIS A 346 5.38 -2.24 -22.66
CA HIS A 346 6.46 -1.51 -23.33
C HIS A 346 5.97 -0.15 -23.84
N THR A 347 6.45 0.95 -23.23
CA THR A 347 6.07 2.34 -23.56
C THR A 347 7.32 3.22 -23.72
N PRO A 348 7.64 3.74 -24.93
CA PRO A 348 6.98 3.48 -26.23
C PRO A 348 7.05 1.99 -26.64
N PRO A 349 6.24 1.52 -27.60
CA PRO A 349 6.26 0.12 -28.01
C PRO A 349 7.60 -0.19 -28.72
N ARG A 350 7.87 -1.48 -28.97
CA ARG A 350 9.04 -1.93 -29.75
C ARG A 350 8.70 -2.07 -31.25
N PHE A 351 7.60 -1.47 -31.68
CA PHE A 351 7.15 -1.47 -33.07
C PHE A 351 8.00 -0.51 -33.94
N PRO A 352 8.09 -0.74 -35.27
CA PRO A 352 8.66 0.23 -36.21
C PRO A 352 7.95 1.59 -36.14
N THR A 353 8.67 2.68 -36.43
CA THR A 353 8.12 4.04 -36.31
C THR A 353 6.94 4.29 -37.24
N ASP A 354 6.88 3.68 -38.43
CA ASP A 354 5.72 3.80 -39.34
C ASP A 354 4.43 3.17 -38.75
N ILE A 355 4.56 2.18 -37.85
CA ILE A 355 3.45 1.66 -37.06
C ILE A 355 3.05 2.66 -35.96
N ILE A 356 4.01 3.22 -35.23
CA ILE A 356 3.74 4.16 -34.12
C ILE A 356 3.01 5.41 -34.66
N ASP A 357 3.52 6.03 -35.72
CA ASP A 357 2.88 7.20 -36.34
C ASP A 357 1.48 6.85 -36.89
N SER A 358 1.30 5.67 -37.50
CA SER A 358 -0.01 5.24 -38.01
C SER A 358 -1.01 4.90 -36.89
N ILE A 359 -0.56 4.41 -35.73
CA ILE A 359 -1.40 4.23 -34.54
C ILE A 359 -1.86 5.61 -34.03
N ARG A 360 -0.92 6.56 -33.89
CA ARG A 360 -1.23 7.92 -33.42
C ARG A 360 -2.21 8.65 -34.35
N GLN A 361 -1.99 8.59 -35.66
CA GLN A 361 -2.91 9.16 -36.66
C GLN A 361 -4.30 8.49 -36.62
N GLY A 362 -4.36 7.18 -36.41
CA GLY A 362 -5.63 6.45 -36.34
C GLY A 362 -6.45 6.72 -35.09
N ALA A 363 -5.82 6.71 -33.91
CA ALA A 363 -6.49 7.06 -32.67
C ALA A 363 -6.98 8.53 -32.67
N SER A 364 -6.20 9.46 -33.24
CA SER A 364 -6.60 10.87 -33.43
C SER A 364 -7.85 11.00 -34.33
N LEU A 365 -7.86 10.31 -35.48
CA LEU A 365 -8.99 10.32 -36.42
C LEU A 365 -10.26 9.68 -35.85
N LEU A 366 -10.12 8.59 -35.09
CA LEU A 366 -11.24 7.95 -34.38
C LEU A 366 -11.85 8.88 -33.33
N PHE A 367 -11.01 9.54 -32.53
CA PHE A 367 -11.44 10.50 -31.50
C PHE A 367 -12.31 11.62 -32.10
N GLN A 368 -11.88 12.21 -33.22
CA GLN A 368 -12.66 13.20 -33.97
C GLN A 368 -13.96 12.62 -34.54
N ARG A 369 -13.93 11.46 -35.22
CA ARG A 369 -15.10 10.88 -35.92
C ARG A 369 -16.18 10.37 -34.97
N PHE A 370 -15.81 9.88 -33.79
CA PHE A 370 -16.78 9.49 -32.75
C PHE A 370 -17.28 10.69 -31.92
N GLY A 371 -16.68 11.87 -32.06
CA GLY A 371 -17.11 13.08 -31.35
C GLY A 371 -16.64 13.15 -29.90
N LEU A 372 -15.56 12.42 -29.56
CA LEU A 372 -15.06 12.29 -28.19
C LEU A 372 -14.55 13.63 -27.64
N ARG A 373 -14.49 13.76 -26.30
CA ARG A 373 -14.07 14.98 -25.60
C ARG A 373 -13.14 14.72 -24.42
N ASP A 374 -12.27 15.68 -24.18
CA ASP A 374 -11.28 15.78 -23.10
C ASP A 374 -10.19 14.68 -23.13
N PHE A 375 -10.54 13.40 -23.01
CA PHE A 375 -9.61 12.27 -23.12
C PHE A 375 -10.32 10.94 -23.46
N ALA A 376 -9.57 9.94 -23.94
CA ALA A 376 -10.06 8.57 -24.15
C ALA A 376 -8.89 7.55 -24.21
N ARG A 377 -9.20 6.25 -24.05
CA ARG A 377 -8.26 5.14 -24.29
C ARG A 377 -8.72 4.30 -25.49
N ILE A 378 -7.91 4.23 -26.53
CA ILE A 378 -8.20 3.44 -27.73
C ILE A 378 -7.26 2.23 -27.76
N ASP A 379 -7.84 1.03 -27.75
CA ASP A 379 -7.13 -0.26 -27.73
C ASP A 379 -7.19 -0.91 -29.14
N GLY A 380 -6.16 -1.69 -29.50
CA GLY A 380 -6.04 -2.30 -30.84
C GLY A 380 -4.88 -3.28 -30.99
N TRP A 381 -4.65 -3.73 -32.23
CA TRP A 381 -3.70 -4.79 -32.58
C TRP A 381 -2.82 -4.41 -33.77
N PHE A 382 -1.52 -4.67 -33.65
CA PHE A 382 -0.55 -4.62 -34.73
C PHE A 382 -0.26 -6.04 -35.25
N LEU A 383 -0.41 -6.22 -36.56
CA LEU A 383 -0.22 -7.48 -37.28
C LEU A 383 0.96 -7.33 -38.26
N PRO A 384 2.14 -7.90 -37.96
CA PRO A 384 3.31 -7.79 -38.83
C PRO A 384 3.08 -8.35 -40.23
N SER A 385 3.77 -7.82 -41.25
CA SER A 385 3.64 -8.23 -42.66
C SER A 385 3.96 -9.72 -42.94
N SER A 386 4.47 -10.48 -41.97
CA SER A 386 4.65 -11.94 -42.02
C SER A 386 3.37 -12.74 -41.73
N VAL A 387 2.31 -12.10 -41.20
CA VAL A 387 1.03 -12.75 -40.87
C VAL A 387 0.09 -12.64 -42.08
N HIS A 388 -0.15 -13.76 -42.77
CA HIS A 388 -1.04 -13.81 -43.93
C HIS A 388 -2.53 -13.75 -43.54
N ILE A 389 -3.11 -12.55 -43.53
CA ILE A 389 -4.57 -12.36 -43.52
C ILE A 389 -5.08 -12.29 -44.96
N SER A 390 -5.79 -13.34 -45.40
CA SER A 390 -6.40 -13.49 -46.73
C SER A 390 -7.65 -12.62 -46.94
N SER A 391 -7.53 -11.31 -46.69
CA SER A 391 -8.62 -10.33 -46.82
C SER A 391 -8.99 -10.05 -48.28
N SER A 392 -10.08 -10.66 -48.73
CA SER A 392 -10.62 -10.52 -50.08
C SER A 392 -11.64 -9.38 -50.20
N THR A 393 -11.20 -8.19 -50.62
CA THR A 393 -11.95 -7.30 -51.53
C THR A 393 -11.09 -6.13 -51.99
N GLU A 394 -11.15 -5.83 -53.29
CA GLU A 394 -10.69 -4.54 -53.83
C GLU A 394 -11.85 -3.54 -53.73
N ASN A 395 -11.84 -2.68 -52.69
CA ASN A 395 -12.45 -1.33 -52.72
C ASN A 395 -12.11 -0.53 -51.45
N ASP A 396 -11.56 0.67 -51.68
CA ASP A 396 -11.41 1.83 -50.78
C ASP A 396 -11.63 1.67 -49.27
N ASN A 397 -10.54 1.38 -48.55
CA ASN A 397 -9.86 2.40 -47.74
C ASN A 397 -8.43 1.96 -47.36
N LYS A 398 -7.43 2.82 -47.57
CA LYS A 398 -6.00 2.50 -47.33
C LYS A 398 -5.53 2.72 -45.89
N PHE A 399 -6.45 2.84 -44.93
CA PHE A 399 -6.11 3.23 -43.56
C PHE A 399 -5.57 2.04 -42.75
N GLY A 400 -4.55 2.27 -41.90
CA GLY A 400 -3.94 1.24 -41.06
C GLY A 400 -3.03 0.22 -41.77
N ARG A 401 -2.90 0.23 -43.11
CA ARG A 401 -1.93 -0.61 -43.85
C ARG A 401 -0.63 0.15 -44.08
N THR A 402 0.47 -0.36 -43.53
CA THR A 402 1.82 0.24 -43.59
C THR A 402 2.78 -0.65 -44.40
N LYS A 403 4.10 -0.40 -44.34
CA LYS A 403 5.10 -1.33 -44.90
C LYS A 403 5.41 -2.47 -43.92
N SER A 404 5.41 -2.14 -42.63
CA SER A 404 5.76 -3.03 -41.52
C SER A 404 4.63 -3.98 -41.10
N GLY A 405 3.37 -3.66 -41.42
CA GLY A 405 2.21 -4.52 -41.21
C GLY A 405 0.87 -3.78 -41.26
N THR A 406 -0.16 -4.38 -40.67
CA THR A 406 -1.52 -3.82 -40.58
C THR A 406 -1.89 -3.48 -39.13
N ILE A 407 -2.64 -2.40 -38.93
CA ILE A 407 -3.16 -1.94 -37.65
C ILE A 407 -4.68 -2.07 -37.64
N THR A 408 -5.23 -2.70 -36.60
CA THR A 408 -6.67 -2.88 -36.38
C THR A 408 -7.05 -2.33 -35.01
N PHE A 409 -7.90 -1.31 -34.94
CA PHE A 409 -8.47 -0.83 -33.68
C PHE A 409 -9.69 -1.69 -33.30
N THR A 410 -9.87 -2.02 -32.01
CA THR A 410 -10.94 -2.94 -31.57
C THR A 410 -11.90 -2.32 -30.56
N ASP A 411 -11.41 -1.52 -29.61
CA ASP A 411 -12.22 -1.06 -28.48
C ASP A 411 -11.87 0.40 -28.13
N ILE A 412 -12.91 1.23 -27.95
CA ILE A 412 -12.80 2.62 -27.47
C ILE A 412 -13.35 2.63 -26.04
N ASN A 413 -12.51 2.99 -25.08
CA ASN A 413 -12.89 3.14 -23.68
C ASN A 413 -12.96 4.64 -23.38
N LEU A 414 -14.14 5.10 -22.96
CA LEU A 414 -14.53 6.51 -22.86
C LEU A 414 -14.08 7.13 -21.54
N ILE A 415 -13.93 6.31 -20.50
CA ILE A 415 -13.35 6.67 -19.22
C ILE A 415 -12.19 5.69 -19.00
N SER A 416 -10.95 6.10 -19.32
CA SER A 416 -9.78 5.28 -18.99
C SER A 416 -9.72 5.03 -17.48
N GLY A 417 -9.42 3.81 -17.07
CA GLY A 417 -9.07 3.50 -15.67
C GLY A 417 -7.96 4.43 -15.16
N MET A 418 -8.10 4.91 -13.93
CA MET A 418 -7.20 5.89 -13.29
C MET A 418 -6.57 5.34 -12.00
N GLU A 419 -6.36 4.03 -11.92
CA GLU A 419 -5.47 3.42 -10.92
C GLU A 419 -4.03 3.99 -11.08
N GLN A 420 -3.23 4.06 -10.01
CA GLN A 420 -1.93 4.77 -9.98
C GLN A 420 -0.90 4.27 -11.02
N THR A 421 -1.03 3.04 -11.51
CA THR A 421 -0.16 2.43 -12.52
C THR A 421 -0.82 2.30 -13.90
N SER A 422 -2.01 2.91 -14.12
CA SER A 422 -2.76 2.78 -15.36
C SER A 422 -2.09 3.43 -16.59
N PHE A 423 -2.48 2.99 -17.79
CA PHE A 423 -1.99 3.51 -19.06
C PHE A 423 -2.08 5.04 -19.20
N LEU A 424 -3.07 5.70 -18.57
CA LEU A 424 -3.18 7.16 -18.56
C LEU A 424 -1.91 7.79 -17.98
N PHE A 425 -1.48 7.34 -16.79
CA PHE A 425 -0.31 7.90 -16.11
C PHE A 425 1.01 7.34 -16.65
N GLN A 426 1.05 6.08 -17.10
CA GLN A 426 2.23 5.53 -17.78
C GLN A 426 2.58 6.34 -19.04
N GLN A 427 1.59 6.61 -19.92
CA GLN A 427 1.83 7.34 -21.16
C GLN A 427 2.00 8.85 -20.94
N ALA A 428 1.26 9.45 -20.01
CA ALA A 428 1.39 10.88 -19.67
C ALA A 428 2.74 11.22 -19.01
N SER A 429 3.22 10.39 -18.08
CA SER A 429 4.52 10.60 -17.43
C SER A 429 5.70 10.46 -18.39
N LYS A 430 5.60 9.59 -19.40
CA LYS A 430 6.59 9.50 -20.49
C LYS A 430 6.69 10.77 -21.34
N VAL A 431 5.69 11.66 -21.32
CA VAL A 431 5.71 12.95 -22.06
C VAL A 431 5.71 14.18 -21.14
N GLY A 432 6.05 14.00 -19.86
CA GLY A 432 6.32 15.11 -18.94
C GLY A 432 5.20 15.49 -17.96
N PHE A 433 4.06 14.79 -17.94
CA PHE A 433 2.95 15.08 -17.02
C PHE A 433 2.96 14.18 -15.77
N SER A 434 2.94 14.77 -14.57
CA SER A 434 2.52 14.04 -13.35
C SER A 434 1.04 13.70 -13.36
N HIS A 435 0.63 12.79 -12.46
CA HIS A 435 -0.77 12.49 -12.14
C HIS A 435 -1.60 13.76 -11.90
N SER A 436 -1.06 14.72 -11.15
CA SER A 436 -1.76 15.96 -10.83
C SER A 436 -1.91 16.86 -12.06
N ASN A 437 -0.83 17.05 -12.83
CA ASN A 437 -0.82 17.92 -14.00
C ASN A 437 -1.72 17.38 -15.12
N ILE A 438 -1.75 16.07 -15.36
CA ILE A 438 -2.64 15.48 -16.38
C ILE A 438 -4.12 15.60 -15.98
N LEU A 439 -4.47 15.28 -14.73
CA LEU A 439 -5.87 15.35 -14.27
C LEU A 439 -6.39 16.79 -14.20
N ARG A 440 -5.55 17.73 -13.72
CA ARG A 440 -5.89 19.16 -13.73
C ARG A 440 -5.99 19.69 -15.16
N SER A 441 -5.15 19.24 -16.10
CA SER A 441 -5.27 19.58 -17.52
C SER A 441 -6.59 19.09 -18.14
N ILE A 442 -7.02 17.87 -17.82
CA ILE A 442 -8.30 17.30 -18.27
C ILE A 442 -9.49 18.11 -17.70
N ILE A 443 -9.46 18.47 -16.41
CA ILE A 443 -10.52 19.28 -15.77
C ILE A 443 -10.57 20.68 -16.40
N GLN A 444 -9.43 21.35 -16.58
CA GLN A 444 -9.37 22.68 -17.19
C GLN A 444 -9.85 22.65 -18.66
N ARG A 445 -9.46 21.63 -19.43
CA ARG A 445 -9.99 21.40 -20.79
C ARG A 445 -11.51 21.30 -20.81
N ALA A 446 -12.09 20.54 -19.88
CA ALA A 446 -13.53 20.41 -19.74
C ALA A 446 -14.19 21.75 -19.36
N CYS A 447 -13.63 22.51 -18.41
CA CYS A 447 -14.10 23.85 -18.03
C CYS A 447 -14.15 24.82 -19.22
N LEU A 448 -13.20 24.76 -20.17
CA LEU A 448 -13.23 25.58 -21.39
C LEU A 448 -14.45 25.29 -22.30
N ARG A 449 -15.12 24.13 -22.17
CA ARG A 449 -16.35 23.81 -22.92
C ARG A 449 -17.59 24.54 -22.39
N PHE A 450 -17.51 25.14 -21.20
CA PHE A 450 -18.64 25.78 -20.51
C PHE A 450 -18.36 27.26 -20.25
N PRO A 451 -19.03 28.21 -20.93
CA PRO A 451 -18.74 29.65 -20.82
C PRO A 451 -18.81 30.24 -19.40
N GLY A 452 -19.60 29.64 -18.50
CA GLY A 452 -19.68 30.04 -17.09
C GLY A 452 -18.46 29.63 -16.25
N LEU A 453 -17.62 28.71 -16.72
CA LEU A 453 -16.42 28.20 -16.05
C LEU A 453 -15.11 28.71 -16.67
N ALA A 454 -15.13 29.24 -17.90
CA ALA A 454 -13.95 29.78 -18.58
C ALA A 454 -13.27 30.95 -17.84
N SER A 455 -13.91 31.54 -16.82
CA SER A 455 -13.34 32.57 -15.94
C SER A 455 -12.37 32.03 -14.87
N TYR A 456 -12.43 30.73 -14.55
CA TYR A 456 -11.49 30.11 -13.59
C TYR A 456 -10.06 30.00 -14.16
N ASN A 457 -9.85 30.23 -15.46
CA ASN A 457 -8.55 30.33 -16.14
C ASN A 457 -7.55 31.31 -15.51
N ASN A 458 -8.01 32.25 -14.68
CA ASN A 458 -7.19 33.26 -14.01
C ASN A 458 -6.83 32.90 -12.56
N ALA A 459 -7.50 31.92 -11.94
CA ALA A 459 -7.13 31.46 -10.61
C ALA A 459 -5.74 30.82 -10.68
N SER A 460 -4.87 31.16 -9.73
CA SER A 460 -3.47 30.71 -9.77
C SER A 460 -3.37 29.22 -9.48
N THR A 461 -3.18 28.42 -10.54
CA THR A 461 -2.59 27.08 -10.43
C THR A 461 -1.16 27.21 -9.88
N VAL A 462 -1.04 27.25 -8.55
CA VAL A 462 0.23 27.21 -7.85
C VAL A 462 0.76 25.77 -7.98
N LEU A 463 1.47 25.54 -9.08
CA LEU A 463 2.37 24.39 -9.18
C LEU A 463 3.36 24.43 -8.01
N PRO A 464 3.62 23.28 -7.35
CA PRO A 464 4.84 23.07 -6.60
C PRO A 464 6.03 23.63 -7.37
N ARG A 465 6.83 24.49 -6.72
CA ARG A 465 7.58 25.57 -7.40
C ARG A 465 8.85 25.11 -8.13
N ARG A 466 8.83 23.93 -8.73
CA ARG A 466 9.97 23.13 -9.19
C ARG A 466 10.40 23.42 -10.65
N LEU A 467 10.31 24.68 -11.07
CA LEU A 467 10.84 25.18 -12.34
C LEU A 467 12.04 26.11 -12.13
N LYS A 468 13.21 25.54 -11.79
CA LYS A 468 14.53 26.18 -11.99
C LYS A 468 15.71 25.20 -11.84
N ALA A 469 15.91 24.35 -12.85
CA ALA A 469 17.12 23.54 -13.01
C ALA A 469 17.99 24.08 -14.17
N SER A 470 18.33 25.37 -14.14
CA SER A 470 19.41 25.97 -14.96
C SER A 470 19.64 27.45 -14.61
N GLN A 471 20.92 27.80 -14.47
CA GLN A 471 21.54 29.10 -14.13
C GLN A 471 21.68 29.46 -12.63
N PRO A 472 22.91 29.64 -12.13
CA PRO A 472 23.16 30.31 -10.86
C PRO A 472 22.96 31.83 -11.04
N THR A 473 22.09 32.42 -10.23
CA THR A 473 21.99 33.88 -10.08
C THR A 473 21.84 34.21 -8.59
N GLU A 474 22.78 34.96 -8.05
CA GLU A 474 22.78 35.38 -6.65
C GLU A 474 21.68 36.43 -6.40
N ALA A 475 20.83 36.20 -5.39
CA ALA A 475 20.42 37.21 -4.39
C ALA A 475 19.23 36.73 -3.52
N PHE A 476 19.47 36.64 -2.19
CA PHE A 476 18.58 37.13 -1.11
C PHE A 476 17.05 36.91 -1.26
N LEU A 477 16.39 35.98 -0.54
CA LEU A 477 16.32 35.90 0.93
C LEU A 477 15.61 34.60 1.38
N GLY A 478 16.03 34.01 2.51
CA GLY A 478 15.22 33.05 3.27
C GLY A 478 14.98 31.69 2.59
N GLY A 479 16.05 30.99 2.18
CA GLY A 479 15.94 29.62 1.71
C GLY A 479 15.42 28.67 2.80
N ARG A 480 14.31 27.98 2.54
CA ARG A 480 13.96 26.76 3.28
C ARG A 480 14.84 25.63 2.73
N ASP A 481 15.50 24.89 3.60
CA ASP A 481 16.14 23.63 3.19
C ASP A 481 15.08 22.65 2.72
N ILE A 482 15.24 22.13 1.49
CA ILE A 482 14.34 21.14 0.92
C ILE A 482 14.81 19.77 1.39
N ARG A 483 14.02 19.14 2.26
CA ARG A 483 14.37 17.86 2.87
C ARG A 483 14.38 16.76 1.81
N LYS A 484 15.55 16.17 1.59
CA LYS A 484 15.71 15.01 0.70
C LYS A 484 15.10 13.77 1.35
N VAL A 485 14.37 12.98 0.56
CA VAL A 485 13.75 11.72 0.98
C VAL A 485 13.97 10.68 -0.10
N PHE A 486 14.47 9.51 0.28
CA PHE A 486 14.51 8.34 -0.59
C PHE A 486 13.46 7.33 -0.15
N VAL A 487 12.60 6.86 -1.06
CA VAL A 487 11.61 5.80 -0.78
C VAL A 487 12.12 4.50 -1.39
N ILE A 488 12.60 3.56 -0.56
CA ILE A 488 13.18 2.29 -1.04
C ILE A 488 12.17 1.13 -0.97
N PHE A 489 12.06 0.38 -2.06
CA PHE A 489 11.12 -0.74 -2.23
C PHE A 489 11.68 -1.81 -3.18
N GLY A 490 10.99 -2.94 -3.30
CA GLY A 490 11.38 -4.10 -4.12
C GLY A 490 11.91 -5.25 -3.27
N GLY A 491 13.11 -5.72 -3.59
CA GLY A 491 13.74 -6.87 -2.92
C GLY A 491 13.48 -8.21 -3.60
N GLU A 492 13.84 -9.28 -2.88
CA GLU A 492 13.93 -10.66 -3.42
C GLU A 492 12.80 -11.59 -2.91
N THR A 493 11.99 -11.12 -1.96
CA THR A 493 10.92 -11.88 -1.32
C THR A 493 9.73 -12.14 -2.24
N SER A 494 8.81 -13.03 -1.82
CA SER A 494 7.47 -13.14 -2.43
C SER A 494 6.69 -11.82 -2.36
N GLU A 495 6.95 -11.00 -1.33
CA GLU A 495 6.24 -9.77 -1.00
C GLU A 495 6.72 -8.53 -1.80
N ARG A 496 7.78 -8.67 -2.62
CA ARG A 496 8.36 -7.58 -3.44
C ARG A 496 7.36 -6.80 -4.31
N GLN A 497 6.26 -7.42 -4.74
CA GLN A 497 5.20 -6.76 -5.51
C GLN A 497 4.33 -5.85 -4.62
N VAL A 498 4.00 -6.30 -3.40
CA VAL A 498 3.33 -5.47 -2.38
C VAL A 498 4.25 -4.34 -1.94
N SER A 499 5.56 -4.59 -1.89
CA SER A 499 6.59 -3.57 -1.64
C SER A 499 6.61 -2.50 -2.74
N LEU A 500 6.61 -2.87 -4.02
CA LEU A 500 6.48 -1.92 -5.14
C LEU A 500 5.20 -1.07 -5.03
N MET A 501 4.04 -1.69 -4.79
CA MET A 501 2.78 -0.95 -4.61
C MET A 501 2.82 0.00 -3.40
N SER A 502 3.47 -0.42 -2.32
CA SER A 502 3.63 0.38 -1.10
C SER A 502 4.56 1.58 -1.33
N GLY A 503 5.73 1.34 -1.93
CA GLY A 503 6.71 2.39 -2.26
C GLY A 503 6.17 3.41 -3.25
N THR A 504 5.45 2.97 -4.29
CA THR A 504 4.77 3.85 -5.26
C THR A 504 3.72 4.74 -4.56
N ASN A 505 2.87 4.16 -3.71
CA ASN A 505 1.82 4.91 -3.03
C ASN A 505 2.39 5.93 -2.01
N VAL A 506 3.41 5.53 -1.24
CA VAL A 506 4.15 6.41 -0.32
C VAL A 506 4.79 7.58 -1.10
N TRP A 507 5.51 7.27 -2.19
CA TRP A 507 6.18 8.28 -3.01
C TRP A 507 5.20 9.29 -3.63
N LEU A 508 4.11 8.83 -4.26
CA LEU A 508 3.10 9.72 -4.85
C LEU A 508 2.46 10.64 -3.80
N ASN A 509 2.17 10.12 -2.60
CA ASN A 509 1.59 10.92 -1.52
C ASN A 509 2.55 11.95 -0.93
N LEU A 510 3.84 11.63 -0.82
CA LEU A 510 4.85 12.55 -0.31
C LEU A 510 5.23 13.66 -1.32
N GLN A 511 4.95 13.49 -2.60
CA GLN A 511 5.14 14.52 -3.64
C GLN A 511 4.13 15.68 -3.55
N ALA A 512 3.17 15.63 -2.62
CA ALA A 512 2.24 16.72 -2.32
C ALA A 512 2.84 17.85 -1.45
N PHE A 513 4.10 17.73 -1.02
CA PHE A 513 4.74 18.66 -0.07
C PHE A 513 5.90 19.44 -0.71
N ASP A 514 5.73 20.76 -0.85
CA ASP A 514 6.72 21.71 -1.41
C ASP A 514 8.08 21.74 -0.68
N ASP A 515 8.16 21.28 0.58
CA ASP A 515 9.39 21.23 1.38
C ASP A 515 10.13 19.87 1.29
N LEU A 516 9.59 18.90 0.53
CA LEU A 516 10.22 17.60 0.30
C LEU A 516 10.76 17.46 -1.13
N GLU A 517 11.82 16.67 -1.26
CA GLU A 517 12.26 16.12 -2.54
C GLU A 517 12.34 14.60 -2.44
N VAL A 518 11.42 13.91 -3.13
CA VAL A 518 11.17 12.48 -2.90
C VAL A 518 11.62 11.65 -4.11
N THR A 519 12.71 10.90 -3.95
CA THR A 519 13.28 10.02 -4.98
C THR A 519 12.91 8.55 -4.73
N PRO A 520 12.16 7.91 -5.64
CA PRO A 520 11.82 6.49 -5.54
C PRO A 520 13.01 5.61 -5.93
N CYS A 521 13.26 4.55 -5.16
CA CYS A 521 14.44 3.70 -5.30
C CYS A 521 14.07 2.21 -5.30
N LEU A 522 14.38 1.48 -6.38
CA LEU A 522 14.21 0.04 -6.47
C LEU A 522 15.46 -0.68 -5.94
N LEU A 523 15.31 -1.43 -4.85
CA LEU A 523 16.20 -2.55 -4.50
C LEU A 523 15.93 -3.70 -5.49
N ALA A 524 16.85 -3.91 -6.43
CA ALA A 524 16.67 -4.91 -7.48
C ALA A 524 17.02 -6.33 -6.98
N PRO A 525 16.25 -7.36 -7.38
CA PRO A 525 16.58 -8.74 -7.07
C PRO A 525 17.87 -9.18 -7.77
N THR A 526 18.70 -9.97 -7.09
CA THR A 526 19.98 -10.48 -7.65
C THR A 526 19.81 -11.35 -8.89
N ASN A 527 18.76 -12.18 -8.96
CA ASN A 527 18.54 -13.13 -10.07
C ASN A 527 17.84 -12.49 -11.28
N GLY A 528 18.50 -11.50 -11.90
CA GLY A 528 18.09 -10.92 -13.18
C GLY A 528 18.58 -11.73 -14.39
N TYR A 529 17.79 -12.70 -14.86
CA TYR A 529 17.89 -13.33 -16.19
C TYR A 529 19.30 -13.80 -16.68
N SER A 530 20.18 -14.23 -15.78
CA SER A 530 21.37 -15.00 -16.17
C SER A 530 20.98 -16.47 -16.43
N SER A 531 20.99 -16.88 -17.70
CA SER A 531 20.91 -18.30 -18.08
C SER A 531 22.05 -19.11 -17.45
N ASP A 532 21.81 -20.40 -17.16
CA ASP A 532 22.81 -21.33 -16.64
C ASP A 532 24.15 -21.22 -17.38
N MET A 533 25.24 -20.93 -16.64
CA MET A 533 26.63 -21.39 -16.86
C MET A 533 27.68 -20.65 -15.99
N ASP A 534 27.42 -20.35 -14.70
CA ASP A 534 28.53 -20.08 -13.75
C ASP A 534 28.17 -20.36 -12.27
N GLN A 535 28.17 -21.64 -11.87
CA GLN A 535 28.01 -22.02 -10.44
C GLN A 535 29.31 -21.88 -9.64
N GLY A 536 29.98 -20.73 -9.76
CA GLY A 536 31.08 -20.33 -8.89
C GLY A 536 30.56 -19.83 -7.54
N LYS A 537 30.66 -20.63 -6.48
CA LYS A 537 30.25 -20.21 -5.11
C LYS A 537 31.07 -19.00 -4.61
N LYS A 538 30.52 -17.80 -4.81
CA LYS A 538 30.83 -16.58 -4.06
C LYS A 538 29.52 -16.02 -3.53
N GLU A 539 29.42 -15.91 -2.21
CA GLU A 539 28.33 -15.20 -1.57
C GLU A 539 28.50 -13.70 -1.85
N PHE A 540 27.64 -13.15 -2.72
CA PHE A 540 27.57 -11.72 -2.96
C PHE A 540 26.98 -11.05 -1.71
N GLY A 541 27.85 -10.53 -0.84
CA GLY A 541 27.46 -9.88 0.41
C GLY A 541 26.47 -8.73 0.19
N VAL A 542 25.58 -8.49 1.16
CA VAL A 542 24.38 -7.63 1.03
C VAL A 542 24.69 -6.23 0.47
N CYS A 543 25.83 -5.64 0.86
CA CYS A 543 26.32 -4.35 0.37
C CYS A 543 26.47 -4.25 -1.16
N SER A 544 26.62 -5.39 -1.86
CA SER A 544 26.75 -5.49 -3.31
C SER A 544 25.41 -5.61 -4.08
N LYS A 545 24.27 -5.72 -3.38
CA LYS A 545 22.94 -5.66 -4.01
C LYS A 545 22.78 -4.36 -4.77
N THR A 546 22.04 -4.39 -5.88
CA THR A 546 21.83 -3.23 -6.75
C THR A 546 20.65 -2.39 -6.25
N VAL A 547 20.83 -1.06 -6.19
CA VAL A 547 19.75 -0.09 -6.02
C VAL A 547 19.69 0.81 -7.26
N TRP A 548 18.49 1.07 -7.76
CA TRP A 548 18.23 2.03 -8.84
C TRP A 548 17.43 3.21 -8.32
N SER A 549 17.92 4.43 -8.48
CA SER A 549 17.09 5.63 -8.36
C SER A 549 16.28 5.82 -9.64
N LEU A 550 14.96 5.95 -9.51
CA LEU A 550 14.02 5.86 -10.62
C LEU A 550 13.46 7.24 -11.02
N PRO A 551 13.37 7.56 -12.33
CA PRO A 551 12.55 8.65 -12.82
C PRO A 551 11.07 8.26 -12.79
N TYR A 552 10.19 9.26 -12.69
CA TYR A 552 8.75 9.11 -12.48
C TYR A 552 8.08 8.05 -13.38
N SER A 553 8.44 8.02 -14.67
CA SER A 553 7.81 7.14 -15.69
C SER A 553 8.22 5.65 -15.63
N LEU A 554 9.18 5.28 -14.76
CA LEU A 554 9.61 3.89 -14.56
C LEU A 554 9.05 3.27 -13.29
N VAL A 555 8.63 4.07 -12.31
CA VAL A 555 7.96 3.59 -11.08
C VAL A 555 6.59 2.99 -11.40
N LEU A 556 5.89 3.54 -12.39
CA LEU A 556 4.52 3.18 -12.75
C LEU A 556 4.47 1.86 -13.53
N ARG A 557 4.68 0.73 -12.86
CA ARG A 557 4.58 -0.64 -13.39
C ARG A 557 3.92 -1.55 -12.37
N HIS A 558 3.46 -2.73 -12.82
CA HIS A 558 2.73 -3.67 -11.96
C HIS A 558 3.63 -4.69 -11.27
N THR A 559 4.87 -4.88 -11.74
CA THR A 559 5.85 -5.76 -11.07
C THR A 559 7.26 -5.17 -10.97
N THR A 560 8.03 -5.61 -9.98
CA THR A 560 9.44 -5.21 -9.78
C THR A 560 10.34 -5.55 -10.98
N GLU A 561 9.99 -6.62 -11.69
CA GLU A 561 10.68 -7.16 -12.85
C GLU A 561 10.45 -6.27 -14.08
N GLU A 562 9.24 -5.72 -14.26
CA GLU A 562 8.97 -4.68 -15.26
C GLU A 562 9.74 -3.38 -14.97
N VAL A 563 9.81 -2.95 -13.71
CA VAL A 563 10.61 -1.76 -13.34
C VAL A 563 12.08 -1.99 -13.68
N LEU A 564 12.63 -3.15 -13.33
CA LEU A 564 14.02 -3.50 -13.63
C LEU A 564 14.29 -3.60 -15.14
N ALA A 565 13.42 -4.26 -15.90
CA ALA A 565 13.53 -4.36 -17.36
C ALA A 565 13.44 -2.98 -18.03
N ALA A 566 12.51 -2.13 -17.58
CA ALA A 566 12.37 -0.77 -18.10
C ALA A 566 13.52 0.15 -17.69
N CYS A 567 14.23 -0.12 -16.58
CA CYS A 567 15.50 0.55 -16.25
C CYS A 567 16.62 0.16 -17.21
N ILE A 568 16.71 -1.12 -17.59
CA ILE A 568 17.70 -1.63 -18.55
C ILE A 568 17.42 -1.07 -19.96
N GLU A 569 16.17 -1.09 -20.42
CA GLU A 569 15.76 -0.45 -21.70
C GLU A 569 16.05 1.07 -21.69
N ALA A 570 15.86 1.76 -20.57
CA ALA A 570 16.06 3.22 -20.49
C ALA A 570 17.53 3.67 -20.57
N ILE A 571 18.50 2.79 -20.27
CA ILE A 571 19.93 3.08 -20.41
C ILE A 571 20.55 2.50 -21.69
N GLU A 572 19.81 1.72 -22.49
CA GLU A 572 20.30 1.21 -23.77
C GLU A 572 20.38 2.36 -24.80
N PRO A 573 21.55 2.69 -25.37
CA PRO A 573 21.72 3.93 -26.14
C PRO A 573 20.78 4.09 -27.35
N ALA A 574 20.49 3.00 -28.07
CA ALA A 574 19.58 3.04 -29.22
C ALA A 574 18.11 3.24 -28.80
N ARG A 575 17.68 2.56 -27.73
CA ARG A 575 16.33 2.64 -27.17
C ARG A 575 16.07 4.00 -26.51
N ALA A 576 17.05 4.54 -25.80
CA ALA A 576 17.01 5.88 -25.22
C ALA A 576 16.89 6.97 -26.30
N ALA A 577 17.71 6.92 -27.35
CA ALA A 577 17.65 7.87 -28.46
C ALA A 577 16.30 7.84 -29.21
N LEU A 578 15.78 6.64 -29.50
CA LEU A 578 14.44 6.46 -30.09
C LEU A 578 13.34 7.02 -29.18
N THR A 579 13.41 6.71 -27.87
CA THR A 579 12.42 7.16 -26.89
C THR A 579 12.39 8.68 -26.75
N SER A 580 13.55 9.33 -26.63
CA SER A 580 13.62 10.80 -26.57
C SER A 580 13.14 11.45 -27.87
N SER A 581 13.47 10.89 -29.05
CA SER A 581 12.95 11.39 -30.34
C SER A 581 11.42 11.35 -30.41
N LEU A 582 10.81 10.22 -30.04
CA LEU A 582 9.35 10.08 -30.05
C LEU A 582 8.69 10.95 -28.97
N ARG A 583 9.29 11.04 -27.78
CA ARG A 583 8.83 11.92 -26.69
C ARG A 583 8.79 13.39 -27.11
N ASN A 584 9.88 13.88 -27.72
CA ASN A 584 9.97 15.26 -28.19
C ASN A 584 8.93 15.58 -29.27
N GLN A 585 8.63 14.64 -30.18
CA GLN A 585 7.54 14.76 -31.16
C GLN A 585 6.18 14.97 -30.45
N VAL A 586 5.80 14.08 -29.53
CA VAL A 586 4.53 14.20 -28.78
C VAL A 586 4.46 15.50 -27.96
N MET A 587 5.58 15.91 -27.33
CA MET A 587 5.61 17.13 -26.53
C MET A 587 5.43 18.41 -27.38
N VAL A 588 5.93 18.42 -28.62
CA VAL A 588 5.66 19.51 -29.58
C VAL A 588 4.18 19.52 -29.97
N ASP A 589 3.60 18.35 -30.31
CA ASP A 589 2.18 18.23 -30.64
C ASP A 589 1.28 18.73 -29.49
N LEU A 590 1.59 18.34 -28.24
CA LEU A 590 0.90 18.81 -27.03
C LEU A 590 1.07 20.31 -26.81
N MET A 591 2.28 20.84 -26.99
CA MET A 591 2.57 22.27 -26.82
C MET A 591 1.85 23.15 -27.85
N GLU A 592 1.59 22.66 -29.07
CA GLU A 592 0.87 23.45 -30.06
C GLU A 592 -0.56 23.76 -29.58
N GLY A 593 -1.23 22.84 -28.89
CA GLY A 593 -2.51 23.11 -28.23
C GLY A 593 -2.35 23.88 -26.91
N LEU A 594 -1.56 23.34 -25.98
CA LEU A 594 -1.55 23.78 -24.58
C LEU A 594 -0.91 25.15 -24.36
N ASN A 595 0.09 25.56 -25.15
CA ASN A 595 0.69 26.90 -25.01
C ASN A 595 -0.26 28.03 -25.43
N LYS A 596 -1.40 27.71 -26.06
CA LYS A 596 -2.50 28.67 -26.33
C LYS A 596 -3.38 28.92 -25.09
N GLN A 597 -3.20 28.15 -24.01
CA GLN A 597 -4.04 28.17 -22.81
C GLN A 597 -3.34 28.85 -21.62
N SER A 598 -3.98 29.85 -21.00
CA SER A 598 -3.36 30.63 -19.92
C SER A 598 -3.13 29.87 -18.61
N TRP A 599 -3.87 28.78 -18.38
CA TRP A 599 -3.77 27.94 -17.17
C TRP A 599 -2.58 26.98 -17.20
N PHE A 600 -2.12 26.56 -18.39
CA PHE A 600 -1.00 25.65 -18.54
C PHE A 600 0.33 26.40 -18.33
N LYS A 601 1.20 25.87 -17.47
CA LYS A 601 2.52 26.48 -17.16
C LYS A 601 3.70 25.63 -17.63
N GLY A 602 3.45 24.47 -18.25
CA GLY A 602 4.46 23.54 -18.71
C GLY A 602 4.34 22.14 -18.10
N PHE A 603 5.30 21.30 -18.46
CA PHE A 603 5.48 19.94 -17.96
C PHE A 603 6.24 19.94 -16.64
N ASP A 604 5.93 18.98 -15.77
CA ASP A 604 6.43 18.89 -14.39
C ASP A 604 7.28 17.62 -14.12
N ILE A 605 7.50 16.78 -15.14
CA ILE A 605 8.45 15.65 -15.12
C ILE A 605 9.58 15.89 -16.13
N ALA A 606 10.83 15.77 -15.64
CA ALA A 606 12.05 15.79 -16.43
C ALA A 606 12.33 14.44 -17.13
N ASP A 607 13.21 14.45 -18.13
CA ASP A 607 13.57 13.30 -18.98
C ASP A 607 14.81 12.55 -18.46
N ASP A 608 14.94 12.44 -17.14
CA ASP A 608 16.16 11.93 -16.50
C ASP A 608 16.26 10.39 -16.63
N PRO A 609 17.44 9.84 -16.96
CA PRO A 609 17.66 8.39 -16.98
C PRO A 609 17.75 7.81 -15.55
N PRO A 610 17.39 6.52 -15.34
CA PRO A 610 17.58 5.87 -14.06
C PRO A 610 19.06 5.69 -13.72
N VAL A 611 19.41 5.85 -12.45
CA VAL A 611 20.80 5.79 -11.97
C VAL A 611 21.01 4.55 -11.12
N LYS A 612 22.06 3.77 -11.43
CA LYS A 612 22.39 2.50 -10.77
C LYS A 612 23.51 2.68 -9.74
N PHE A 613 23.32 2.10 -8.56
CA PHE A 613 24.27 2.06 -7.44
C PHE A 613 24.41 0.64 -6.88
N SER A 614 25.48 0.36 -6.14
CA SER A 614 25.42 -0.66 -5.08
C SER A 614 24.66 -0.11 -3.87
N LEU A 615 24.14 -1.00 -3.01
CA LEU A 615 23.47 -0.60 -1.77
C LEU A 615 24.39 0.27 -0.88
N GLU A 616 25.67 -0.08 -0.78
CA GLU A 616 26.67 0.72 -0.05
C GLU A 616 26.85 2.13 -0.63
N GLN A 617 26.95 2.25 -1.96
CA GLN A 617 27.07 3.54 -2.65
C GLN A 617 25.82 4.41 -2.47
N TRP A 618 24.63 3.78 -2.48
CA TRP A 618 23.36 4.47 -2.30
C TRP A 618 23.15 4.96 -0.85
N ILE A 619 23.57 4.19 0.17
CA ILE A 619 23.55 4.65 1.57
C ILE A 619 24.53 5.81 1.77
N LYS A 620 25.73 5.75 1.17
CA LYS A 620 26.70 6.85 1.20
C LYS A 620 26.18 8.11 0.51
N LEU A 621 25.53 7.98 -0.65
CA LEU A 621 24.81 9.09 -1.29
C LEU A 621 23.71 9.67 -0.38
N ALA A 622 22.90 8.82 0.27
CA ALA A 622 21.84 9.26 1.18
C ALA A 622 22.41 10.10 2.35
N LYS A 623 23.55 9.67 2.91
CA LYS A 623 24.32 10.41 3.93
C LYS A 623 24.85 11.75 3.41
N GLU A 624 25.49 11.74 2.24
CA GLU A 624 26.09 12.92 1.60
C GLU A 624 25.06 14.02 1.30
N ILE A 625 23.83 13.66 0.92
CA ILE A 625 22.74 14.62 0.65
C ILE A 625 21.78 14.82 1.84
N GLN A 626 22.09 14.26 3.01
CA GLN A 626 21.27 14.31 4.24
C GLN A 626 19.81 13.83 4.04
N ALA A 627 19.62 12.78 3.23
CA ALA A 627 18.30 12.22 2.96
C ALA A 627 17.76 11.37 4.13
N THR A 628 16.44 11.41 4.32
CA THR A 628 15.73 10.39 5.11
C THR A 628 15.32 9.22 4.22
N VAL A 629 15.55 7.99 4.66
CA VAL A 629 15.10 6.78 3.97
C VAL A 629 13.74 6.34 4.47
N PHE A 630 12.71 6.48 3.64
CA PHE A 630 11.44 5.78 3.86
C PHE A 630 11.61 4.32 3.42
N VAL A 631 11.54 3.40 4.38
CA VAL A 631 11.62 1.95 4.11
C VAL A 631 10.23 1.44 3.75
N ALA A 632 10.10 0.88 2.54
CA ALA A 632 8.92 0.18 2.07
C ALA A 632 9.28 -1.18 1.44
N VAL A 633 10.46 -1.72 1.77
CA VAL A 633 10.91 -3.09 1.43
C VAL A 633 10.25 -4.07 2.40
N HIS A 634 9.53 -5.07 1.88
CA HIS A 634 8.75 -6.02 2.69
C HIS A 634 9.43 -7.39 2.76
N GLY A 635 9.52 -7.91 3.98
CA GLY A 635 10.24 -9.15 4.31
C GLY A 635 11.76 -9.06 4.07
N GLY A 636 12.47 -10.12 4.51
CA GLY A 636 13.93 -10.22 4.39
C GLY A 636 14.65 -8.99 4.96
N ILE A 637 15.62 -8.45 4.23
CA ILE A 637 16.46 -7.34 4.70
C ILE A 637 15.69 -6.06 5.04
N GLY A 638 14.43 -5.91 4.58
CA GLY A 638 13.57 -4.78 4.95
C GLY A 638 12.98 -4.88 6.36
N GLU A 639 12.87 -6.08 6.94
CA GLU A 639 12.19 -6.32 8.22
C GLU A 639 12.99 -7.17 9.22
N ASP A 640 14.09 -7.83 8.80
CA ASP A 640 14.96 -8.62 9.69
C ASP A 640 16.00 -7.77 10.46
N GLY A 641 16.05 -6.46 10.20
CA GLY A 641 17.00 -5.51 10.79
C GLY A 641 18.27 -5.28 9.95
N THR A 642 18.46 -5.95 8.82
CA THR A 642 19.70 -5.83 8.02
C THR A 642 19.82 -4.47 7.33
N LEU A 643 18.78 -3.99 6.64
CA LEU A 643 18.81 -2.67 5.99
C LEU A 643 18.90 -1.55 7.04
N GLN A 644 18.16 -1.69 8.15
CA GLN A 644 18.23 -0.81 9.31
C GLN A 644 19.67 -0.70 9.83
N SER A 645 20.38 -1.81 10.03
CA SER A 645 21.74 -1.80 10.56
C SER A 645 22.73 -1.12 9.62
N LEU A 646 22.56 -1.27 8.29
CA LEU A 646 23.39 -0.58 7.30
C LEU A 646 23.13 0.94 7.26
N LEU A 647 21.89 1.37 7.56
CA LEU A 647 21.52 2.78 7.65
C LEU A 647 22.00 3.42 8.97
N GLU A 648 21.79 2.73 10.11
CA GLU A 648 22.30 3.12 11.43
C GLU A 648 23.83 3.27 11.43
N ALA A 649 24.56 2.31 10.84
CA ALA A 649 26.03 2.32 10.79
C ALA A 649 26.62 3.51 10.01
N GLU A 650 25.88 4.07 9.06
CA GLU A 650 26.27 5.28 8.33
C GLU A 650 25.57 6.55 8.87
N GLY A 651 24.69 6.45 9.87
CA GLY A 651 23.97 7.59 10.47
C GLY A 651 22.86 8.15 9.59
N VAL A 652 22.27 7.35 8.71
CA VAL A 652 21.19 7.76 7.79
C VAL A 652 19.83 7.58 8.47
N PRO A 653 19.04 8.65 8.70
CA PRO A 653 17.74 8.55 9.36
C PRO A 653 16.73 7.79 8.49
N TYR A 654 15.94 6.90 9.09
CA TYR A 654 14.99 6.06 8.35
C TYR A 654 13.67 5.82 9.11
N THR A 655 12.63 5.39 8.40
CA THR A 655 11.28 5.17 8.95
C THR A 655 11.04 3.73 9.43
N GLY A 656 10.44 3.58 10.60
CA GLY A 656 10.06 2.29 11.19
C GLY A 656 10.99 1.86 12.33
N PRO A 657 10.86 0.63 12.85
CA PRO A 657 11.56 0.19 14.06
C PRO A 657 13.10 0.06 13.93
N GLY A 658 13.79 0.18 15.07
CA GLY A 658 15.22 -0.13 15.24
C GLY A 658 15.60 -1.58 14.94
N VAL A 659 16.88 -1.82 14.61
CA VAL A 659 17.43 -3.15 14.25
C VAL A 659 16.96 -4.28 15.17
N MET A 660 17.03 -4.08 16.49
CA MET A 660 16.68 -5.12 17.48
C MET A 660 15.19 -5.42 17.53
N ALA A 661 14.33 -4.42 17.28
CA ALA A 661 12.89 -4.60 17.24
C ALA A 661 12.48 -5.36 15.96
N SER A 662 12.96 -4.93 14.79
CA SER A 662 12.80 -5.62 13.50
C SER A 662 13.23 -7.10 13.59
N LYS A 663 14.47 -7.35 14.02
CA LYS A 663 15.02 -8.70 14.19
C LYS A 663 14.21 -9.60 15.15
N THR A 664 13.62 -9.03 16.20
CA THR A 664 12.80 -9.76 17.19
C THR A 664 11.39 -10.05 16.68
N CYS A 665 10.83 -9.18 15.84
CA CYS A 665 9.49 -9.34 15.26
C CYS A 665 9.48 -10.28 14.05
N MET A 666 10.54 -10.25 13.23
CA MET A 666 10.66 -11.15 12.08
C MET A 666 10.77 -12.64 12.51
N ASP A 667 11.42 -12.90 13.65
CA ASP A 667 11.48 -14.23 14.26
C ASP A 667 10.29 -14.45 15.22
N LYS A 668 9.27 -15.16 14.72
CA LYS A 668 8.02 -15.43 15.46
C LYS A 668 8.21 -16.32 16.71
N VAL A 669 9.40 -16.89 16.93
CA VAL A 669 9.76 -17.56 18.20
C VAL A 669 10.26 -16.52 19.19
N ALA A 670 11.23 -15.68 18.78
CA ALA A 670 11.78 -14.60 19.60
C ALA A 670 10.69 -13.61 20.05
N THR A 671 9.75 -13.24 19.18
CA THR A 671 8.61 -12.36 19.52
C THR A 671 7.85 -12.86 20.75
N SER A 672 7.51 -14.15 20.81
CA SER A 672 6.75 -14.69 21.95
C SER A 672 7.61 -14.92 23.20
N LEU A 673 8.91 -15.16 23.06
CA LEU A 673 9.81 -15.21 24.20
C LEU A 673 9.93 -13.83 24.88
N ALA A 674 9.95 -12.75 24.09
CA ALA A 674 9.91 -11.38 24.62
C ALA A 674 8.57 -11.05 25.32
N LEU A 675 7.44 -11.53 24.77
CA LEU A 675 6.10 -11.24 25.31
C LEU A 675 5.63 -12.18 26.45
N GLY A 676 6.28 -13.33 26.67
CA GLY A 676 5.76 -14.37 27.57
C GLY A 676 5.49 -13.92 29.01
N ASN A 677 6.27 -12.98 29.53
CA ASN A 677 6.08 -12.39 30.86
C ASN A 677 4.79 -11.57 31.01
N LEU A 678 4.17 -11.15 29.90
CA LEU A 678 2.94 -10.34 29.87
C LEU A 678 1.65 -11.16 30.01
N THR A 679 1.75 -12.49 30.17
CA THR A 679 0.61 -13.41 30.36
C THR A 679 -0.34 -12.94 31.48
N ASN A 680 0.21 -12.41 32.57
CA ASN A 680 -0.57 -11.89 33.71
C ASN A 680 -1.31 -10.56 33.41
N LEU A 681 -0.94 -9.86 32.33
CA LEU A 681 -1.67 -8.70 31.78
C LEU A 681 -2.66 -9.14 30.68
N GLY A 682 -2.78 -10.44 30.43
CA GLY A 682 -3.64 -11.02 29.39
C GLY A 682 -3.22 -10.63 27.97
N VAL A 683 -1.90 -10.51 27.76
CA VAL A 683 -1.24 -10.64 26.47
C VAL A 683 -0.74 -12.09 26.39
N LEU A 684 -1.27 -12.84 25.43
CA LEU A 684 -1.07 -14.27 25.28
C LEU A 684 -0.28 -14.57 24.01
N THR A 685 0.43 -15.70 24.00
CA THR A 685 1.19 -16.19 22.84
C THR A 685 0.88 -17.65 22.58
N ILE A 686 0.68 -18.03 21.32
CA ILE A 686 0.35 -19.41 20.96
C ILE A 686 1.54 -20.34 21.27
N HIS A 687 1.28 -21.45 21.98
CA HIS A 687 2.27 -22.52 22.19
C HIS A 687 2.70 -23.11 20.84
N LYS A 688 4.00 -23.23 20.62
CA LYS A 688 4.53 -23.68 19.33
C LYS A 688 5.79 -24.54 19.47
N ASP A 689 5.96 -25.45 18.53
CA ASP A 689 7.10 -26.36 18.38
C ASP A 689 7.80 -26.05 17.05
N VAL A 690 9.13 -26.17 17.00
CA VAL A 690 9.96 -25.72 15.87
C VAL A 690 10.72 -26.90 15.30
N ARG A 691 10.63 -27.12 13.98
CA ARG A 691 11.31 -28.20 13.27
C ARG A 691 12.17 -27.67 12.15
N SER A 692 13.25 -28.39 11.86
CA SER A 692 14.02 -28.14 10.64
C SER A 692 13.37 -28.80 9.43
N LYS A 693 13.57 -28.20 8.26
CA LYS A 693 13.23 -28.80 6.96
C LYS A 693 13.86 -30.18 6.78
N GLU A 694 15.10 -30.37 7.26
CA GLU A 694 15.80 -31.66 7.20
C GLU A 694 15.10 -32.73 8.05
N GLU A 695 14.63 -32.39 9.25
CA GLU A 695 13.89 -33.31 10.12
C GLU A 695 12.58 -33.76 9.46
N LEU A 696 11.81 -32.81 8.90
CA LEU A 696 10.56 -33.08 8.19
C LEU A 696 10.72 -33.95 6.94
N VAL A 697 11.87 -33.87 6.26
CA VAL A 697 12.15 -34.64 5.04
C VAL A 697 12.76 -36.01 5.34
N ASN A 698 13.56 -36.13 6.40
CA ASN A 698 14.31 -37.36 6.72
C ASN A 698 13.62 -38.28 7.73
N THR A 699 12.65 -37.78 8.53
CA THR A 699 11.99 -38.54 9.59
C THR A 699 10.60 -39.04 9.15
N PRO A 700 10.15 -40.26 9.55
CA PRO A 700 8.83 -40.76 9.18
C PRO A 700 7.69 -39.84 9.66
N ILE A 701 6.97 -39.23 8.71
CA ILE A 701 5.95 -38.20 8.93
C ILE A 701 4.93 -38.55 10.03
N LEU A 702 4.50 -39.81 10.12
CA LEU A 702 3.55 -40.27 11.16
C LEU A 702 4.12 -40.13 12.58
N GLY A 703 5.43 -40.33 12.76
CA GLY A 703 6.11 -40.10 14.04
C GLY A 703 6.14 -38.62 14.41
N ILE A 704 6.46 -37.75 13.43
CA ILE A 704 6.45 -36.29 13.61
C ILE A 704 5.04 -35.80 13.97
N TRP A 705 4.02 -36.26 13.24
CA TRP A 705 2.62 -35.89 13.49
C TRP A 705 2.15 -36.26 14.90
N ASN A 706 2.48 -37.47 15.35
CA ASN A 706 2.10 -37.94 16.69
C ASN A 706 2.84 -37.18 17.80
N ASP A 707 4.13 -36.87 17.61
CA ASP A 707 4.92 -36.07 18.56
C ASP A 707 4.41 -34.63 18.64
N LEU A 708 4.13 -33.97 17.51
CA LEU A 708 3.57 -32.62 17.45
C LEU A 708 2.19 -32.53 18.10
N THR A 709 1.25 -33.40 17.73
CA THR A 709 -0.12 -33.38 18.29
C THR A 709 -0.15 -33.72 19.78
N THR A 710 0.77 -34.57 20.26
CA THR A 710 0.93 -34.87 21.70
C THR A 710 1.50 -33.67 22.47
N LYS A 711 2.54 -33.01 21.94
CA LYS A 711 3.18 -31.85 22.59
C LYS A 711 2.29 -30.61 22.62
N LEU A 712 1.60 -30.34 21.51
CA LEU A 712 0.75 -29.15 21.34
C LEU A 712 -0.71 -29.39 21.77
N GLN A 713 -1.05 -30.62 22.17
CA GLN A 713 -2.34 -31.03 22.74
C GLN A 713 -3.55 -30.70 21.84
N CYS A 714 -3.39 -30.87 20.53
CA CYS A 714 -4.38 -30.46 19.52
C CYS A 714 -4.46 -31.45 18.35
N GLU A 715 -5.66 -31.64 17.79
CA GLU A 715 -5.90 -32.52 16.63
C GLU A 715 -5.63 -31.85 15.28
N THR A 716 -5.57 -30.51 15.24
CA THR A 716 -5.30 -29.71 14.03
C THR A 716 -4.15 -28.75 14.30
N LEU A 717 -3.20 -28.69 13.36
CA LEU A 717 -2.03 -27.82 13.41
C LEU A 717 -2.10 -26.74 12.33
N CYS A 718 -1.58 -25.57 12.64
CA CYS A 718 -1.10 -24.60 11.67
C CYS A 718 0.41 -24.83 11.48
N VAL A 719 0.88 -24.85 10.24
CA VAL A 719 2.32 -24.78 9.91
C VAL A 719 2.61 -23.45 9.21
N LYS A 720 3.70 -22.79 9.59
CA LYS A 720 4.18 -21.55 8.95
C LYS A 720 5.72 -21.42 9.02
N PRO A 721 6.37 -20.69 8.09
CA PRO A 721 7.80 -20.41 8.20
C PRO A 721 8.15 -19.57 9.44
N ALA A 722 9.32 -19.82 10.03
CA ALA A 722 9.74 -19.09 11.23
C ALA A 722 10.06 -17.60 10.96
N ARG A 723 10.55 -17.27 9.75
CA ARG A 723 11.15 -15.97 9.38
C ARG A 723 10.75 -15.43 8.00
N ASP A 724 9.63 -15.89 7.44
CA ASP A 724 9.01 -15.31 6.22
C ASP A 724 7.68 -14.60 6.54
N GLY A 725 7.17 -13.82 5.58
CA GLY A 725 5.95 -13.04 5.71
C GLY A 725 4.63 -13.82 5.83
N CYS A 726 3.58 -13.11 6.23
CA CYS A 726 2.40 -13.62 6.94
C CYS A 726 1.44 -14.57 6.20
N SER A 727 1.71 -14.85 4.94
CA SER A 727 0.83 -15.66 4.05
C SER A 727 1.61 -16.58 3.11
N THR A 728 2.94 -16.58 3.14
CA THR A 728 3.75 -17.51 2.33
C THR A 728 4.01 -18.78 3.15
N GLY A 729 3.68 -19.95 2.60
CA GLY A 729 3.91 -21.25 3.24
C GLY A 729 3.00 -21.58 4.43
N VAL A 730 1.92 -20.82 4.66
CA VAL A 730 1.00 -21.06 5.79
C VAL A 730 -0.06 -22.11 5.41
N ALA A 731 -0.24 -23.15 6.22
CA ALA A 731 -1.22 -24.21 5.93
C ALA A 731 -1.89 -24.79 7.20
N ARG A 732 -3.20 -25.11 7.11
CA ARG A 732 -3.92 -25.93 8.09
C ARG A 732 -3.68 -27.41 7.77
N LEU A 733 -3.18 -28.17 8.75
CA LEU A 733 -2.96 -29.60 8.67
C LEU A 733 -3.91 -30.30 9.65
N CYS A 734 -4.69 -31.27 9.19
CA CYS A 734 -5.64 -32.03 10.00
C CYS A 734 -5.26 -33.52 10.14
N CYS A 735 -4.29 -34.01 9.36
CA CYS A 735 -3.74 -35.35 9.54
C CYS A 735 -2.29 -35.47 9.03
N ALA A 736 -1.62 -36.59 9.38
CA ALA A 736 -0.27 -36.90 8.92
C ALA A 736 -0.11 -36.92 7.38
N GLN A 737 -1.18 -37.16 6.62
CA GLN A 737 -1.13 -37.09 5.15
C GLN A 737 -0.98 -35.66 4.64
N ASP A 738 -1.55 -34.66 5.33
CA ASP A 738 -1.40 -33.25 4.99
C ASP A 738 0.06 -32.81 5.21
N LEU A 739 0.65 -33.21 6.34
CA LEU A 739 2.06 -32.98 6.64
C LEU A 739 2.99 -33.65 5.60
N ALA A 740 2.63 -34.82 5.08
CA ALA A 740 3.38 -35.49 4.01
C ALA A 740 3.32 -34.72 2.67
N VAL A 741 2.16 -34.15 2.31
CA VAL A 741 2.02 -33.29 1.11
C VAL A 741 2.90 -32.05 1.24
N TYR A 742 2.84 -31.39 2.41
CA TYR A 742 3.63 -30.18 2.70
C TYR A 742 5.14 -30.45 2.71
N ALA A 743 5.60 -31.52 3.37
CA ALA A 743 7.00 -31.93 3.39
C ALA A 743 7.53 -32.26 1.98
N ASN A 744 6.74 -32.96 1.15
CA ASN A 744 7.07 -33.21 -0.26
C ASN A 744 7.16 -31.92 -1.10
N ALA A 745 6.37 -30.88 -0.79
CA ALA A 745 6.47 -29.58 -1.46
C ALA A 745 7.80 -28.88 -1.12
N LEU A 746 8.18 -28.85 0.16
CA LEU A 746 9.47 -28.34 0.63
C LEU A 746 10.68 -29.09 0.05
N GLN A 747 10.58 -30.42 -0.04
CA GLN A 747 11.65 -31.29 -0.58
C GLN A 747 11.89 -31.01 -2.07
N LYS A 748 10.82 -30.79 -2.84
CA LYS A 748 10.87 -30.55 -4.29
C LYS A 748 11.07 -29.08 -4.67
N GLY A 749 11.09 -28.16 -3.71
CA GLY A 749 11.14 -26.72 -3.97
C GLY A 749 9.94 -26.22 -4.80
N LEU A 750 8.76 -26.81 -4.59
CA LEU A 750 7.56 -26.38 -5.31
C LEU A 750 7.21 -24.96 -4.90
N LEU A 751 7.06 -24.06 -5.87
CA LEU A 751 6.63 -22.67 -5.63
C LEU A 751 5.20 -22.60 -5.06
N ARG A 752 4.37 -23.62 -5.29
CA ARG A 752 2.94 -23.66 -4.93
C ARG A 752 2.47 -25.05 -4.53
N ILE A 753 1.57 -25.13 -3.55
CA ILE A 753 0.70 -26.29 -3.32
C ILE A 753 -0.66 -26.00 -3.98
N PRO A 754 -1.14 -26.84 -4.92
CA PRO A 754 -2.44 -26.63 -5.56
C PRO A 754 -3.61 -26.66 -4.58
N SER A 755 -4.68 -25.91 -4.88
CA SER A 755 -5.91 -25.88 -4.08
C SER A 755 -6.51 -27.27 -3.89
N ASN A 756 -6.99 -27.56 -2.67
CA ASN A 756 -7.59 -28.84 -2.27
C ASN A 756 -6.66 -30.07 -2.43
N SER A 757 -5.35 -29.88 -2.24
CA SER A 757 -4.36 -30.97 -2.12
C SER A 757 -4.26 -31.55 -0.69
N LEU A 758 -4.79 -30.84 0.30
CA LEU A 758 -4.88 -31.23 1.71
C LEU A 758 -6.30 -31.72 2.05
N SER A 759 -6.47 -32.35 3.22
CA SER A 759 -7.71 -33.00 3.66
C SER A 759 -8.89 -32.05 3.94
N LYS A 760 -8.60 -30.76 4.17
CA LYS A 760 -9.59 -29.66 4.23
C LYS A 760 -9.55 -28.86 2.93
N ALA A 761 -10.69 -28.29 2.54
CA ALA A 761 -10.76 -27.42 1.36
C ALA A 761 -9.89 -26.16 1.56
N HIS A 762 -9.06 -25.82 0.57
CA HIS A 762 -8.12 -24.70 0.67
C HIS A 762 -7.78 -24.10 -0.70
N GLY A 763 -7.45 -22.81 -0.74
CA GLY A 763 -6.93 -22.12 -1.92
C GLY A 763 -5.52 -22.56 -2.31
N VAL A 764 -4.96 -22.01 -3.39
CA VAL A 764 -3.54 -22.26 -3.73
C VAL A 764 -2.65 -21.66 -2.63
N ILE A 765 -1.68 -22.43 -2.14
CA ILE A 765 -0.72 -21.97 -1.13
C ILE A 765 0.59 -21.64 -1.84
N GLU A 766 0.97 -20.36 -1.87
CA GLU A 766 2.31 -19.93 -2.28
C GLU A 766 3.35 -20.42 -1.27
N MET A 767 4.48 -20.97 -1.72
CA MET A 767 5.55 -21.49 -0.86
C MET A 767 6.79 -20.60 -0.96
N PRO A 768 7.61 -20.47 0.10
CA PRO A 768 8.82 -19.64 0.04
C PRO A 768 9.86 -20.25 -0.91
N ASN A 769 10.57 -19.38 -1.62
CA ASN A 769 11.66 -19.76 -2.52
C ASN A 769 12.88 -18.84 -2.26
N PRO A 770 14.00 -19.35 -1.71
CA PRO A 770 14.24 -20.75 -1.34
C PRO A 770 13.31 -21.25 -0.21
N PRO A 771 13.03 -22.57 -0.11
CA PRO A 771 12.19 -23.11 0.95
C PRO A 771 12.88 -23.00 2.32
N PRO A 772 12.15 -22.63 3.40
CA PRO A 772 12.72 -22.20 4.67
C PRO A 772 13.38 -23.35 5.45
N ASP A 773 14.44 -23.03 6.19
CA ASP A 773 15.16 -24.02 7.00
C ASP A 773 14.42 -24.38 8.29
N LEU A 774 13.65 -23.44 8.87
CA LEU A 774 12.93 -23.58 10.13
C LEU A 774 11.44 -23.30 9.95
N LEU A 775 10.62 -24.22 10.46
CA LEU A 775 9.17 -24.19 10.39
C LEU A 775 8.56 -24.29 11.79
N ILE A 776 7.51 -23.51 12.00
CA ILE A 776 6.74 -23.42 13.23
C ILE A 776 5.47 -24.26 13.07
N PHE A 777 5.19 -25.08 14.08
CA PHE A 777 3.93 -25.80 14.26
C PHE A 777 3.24 -25.28 15.52
N GLU A 778 1.96 -24.92 15.40
CA GLU A 778 1.14 -24.37 16.48
C GLU A 778 -0.30 -24.89 16.39
N PRO A 779 -1.08 -24.95 17.50
CA PRO A 779 -2.50 -25.28 17.44
C PRO A 779 -3.27 -24.33 16.51
N PHE A 780 -4.13 -24.87 15.64
CA PHE A 780 -5.02 -24.04 14.83
C PHE A 780 -6.14 -23.45 15.71
N ILE A 781 -6.20 -22.11 15.79
CA ILE A 781 -7.21 -21.39 16.59
C ILE A 781 -8.50 -21.22 15.76
N GLU A 782 -9.59 -21.84 16.19
CA GLU A 782 -10.89 -21.68 15.53
C GLU A 782 -11.58 -20.37 15.96
N THR A 783 -11.47 -19.35 15.11
CA THR A 783 -12.19 -18.07 15.23
C THR A 783 -13.67 -18.21 14.84
N ASP A 784 -14.55 -17.44 15.47
CA ASP A 784 -15.94 -17.36 15.03
C ASP A 784 -16.08 -16.78 13.62
N GLU A 785 -16.77 -17.51 12.73
CA GLU A 785 -17.20 -16.96 11.43
C GLU A 785 -18.11 -15.74 11.63
N ILE A 786 -17.78 -14.67 10.92
CA ILE A 786 -18.59 -13.46 10.78
C ILE A 786 -19.08 -13.42 9.34
N ILE A 787 -20.40 -13.40 9.13
CA ILE A 787 -21.00 -13.42 7.80
C ILE A 787 -21.78 -12.11 7.59
N VAL A 788 -21.39 -11.33 6.59
CA VAL A 788 -22.15 -10.15 6.13
C VAL A 788 -23.09 -10.61 5.02
N SER A 789 -24.39 -10.67 5.32
CA SER A 789 -25.39 -11.14 4.35
C SER A 789 -26.08 -9.99 3.59
N SER A 790 -26.19 -10.14 2.27
CA SER A 790 -26.69 -9.12 1.34
C SER A 790 -27.74 -9.68 0.37
N LYS A 791 -28.83 -10.26 0.90
CA LYS A 791 -30.09 -10.51 0.15
C LYS A 791 -31.24 -11.01 1.04
N SER A 792 -32.34 -10.25 1.08
CA SER A 792 -33.69 -10.80 0.86
C SER A 792 -34.61 -9.68 0.35
N THR A 793 -35.61 -9.99 -0.47
CA THR A 793 -36.38 -8.98 -1.24
C THR A 793 -37.54 -8.32 -0.49
N ASN A 794 -37.47 -8.25 0.84
CA ASN A 794 -38.26 -7.36 1.68
C ASN A 794 -37.41 -6.96 2.90
N GLU A 795 -37.46 -5.68 3.27
CA GLU A 795 -36.63 -5.00 4.29
C GLU A 795 -35.13 -4.91 3.94
N ASN A 796 -34.70 -3.71 3.51
CA ASN A 796 -33.28 -3.37 3.32
C ASN A 796 -32.59 -3.26 4.68
N VAL A 797 -31.97 -4.36 5.12
CA VAL A 797 -31.10 -4.40 6.31
C VAL A 797 -29.94 -5.36 6.03
N HIS A 798 -28.71 -4.86 5.93
CA HIS A 798 -27.54 -5.73 5.89
C HIS A 798 -27.36 -6.47 7.23
N ARG A 799 -27.70 -7.77 7.24
CA ARG A 799 -27.62 -8.57 8.47
C ARG A 799 -26.22 -9.15 8.64
N LEU A 800 -25.43 -8.48 9.48
CA LEU A 800 -24.25 -9.02 10.12
C LEU A 800 -24.67 -10.22 11.01
N MET A 801 -24.12 -11.40 10.73
CA MET A 801 -24.32 -12.60 11.53
C MET A 801 -23.00 -13.03 12.16
N TRP A 802 -22.97 -13.05 13.49
CA TRP A 802 -21.91 -13.62 14.30
C TRP A 802 -22.58 -14.52 15.34
N LYS A 803 -22.08 -15.75 15.49
CA LYS A 803 -22.69 -16.75 16.39
C LYS A 803 -22.06 -16.73 17.79
N GLY A 804 -20.81 -16.27 17.90
CA GLY A 804 -20.13 -16.06 19.18
C GLY A 804 -19.91 -17.32 20.00
N HIS A 805 -19.58 -18.45 19.35
CA HIS A 805 -19.27 -19.73 20.00
C HIS A 805 -17.87 -19.76 20.60
N SER A 806 -16.84 -19.33 19.85
CA SER A 806 -15.44 -19.37 20.29
C SER A 806 -15.09 -18.20 21.22
N ARG A 807 -15.79 -17.06 21.07
CA ARG A 807 -15.49 -15.75 21.69
C ARG A 807 -14.18 -15.11 21.20
N TRP A 808 -13.49 -15.71 20.23
CA TRP A 808 -12.27 -15.19 19.63
C TRP A 808 -12.52 -14.72 18.20
N VAL A 809 -12.07 -13.50 17.88
CA VAL A 809 -12.14 -12.92 16.53
C VAL A 809 -10.76 -12.43 16.10
N GLU A 810 -10.46 -12.55 14.80
CA GLU A 810 -9.21 -12.07 14.20
C GLU A 810 -9.27 -10.54 14.05
N VAL A 811 -8.24 -9.85 14.54
CA VAL A 811 -8.07 -8.40 14.42
C VAL A 811 -6.70 -8.02 13.89
N THR A 812 -6.69 -6.94 13.12
CA THR A 812 -5.48 -6.23 12.72
C THR A 812 -5.47 -4.84 13.34
N VAL A 813 -4.35 -4.43 13.95
CA VAL A 813 -4.21 -3.16 14.65
C VAL A 813 -2.90 -2.49 14.25
N GLY A 814 -2.98 -1.30 13.65
CA GLY A 814 -1.81 -0.46 13.46
C GLY A 814 -1.38 0.18 14.77
N VAL A 815 -0.06 0.36 14.93
CA VAL A 815 0.53 1.14 16.02
C VAL A 815 1.44 2.21 15.45
N ILE A 816 1.46 3.40 16.07
CA ILE A 816 2.24 4.57 15.66
C ILE A 816 2.75 5.31 16.90
N GLY A 817 3.96 5.87 16.84
CA GLY A 817 4.51 6.66 17.94
C GLY A 817 6.03 6.67 18.00
N LYS A 818 6.56 6.92 19.20
CA LYS A 818 8.00 6.90 19.51
C LYS A 818 8.33 5.64 20.33
N HIS A 819 9.60 5.30 20.42
CA HIS A 819 10.05 4.24 21.33
C HIS A 819 9.54 4.48 22.76
N ALA A 820 8.99 3.45 23.39
CA ALA A 820 8.30 3.50 24.70
C ALA A 820 7.07 4.44 24.79
N ALA A 821 6.62 5.02 23.67
CA ALA A 821 5.41 5.83 23.54
C ALA A 821 4.65 5.49 22.24
N MET A 822 4.45 4.19 22.00
CA MET A 822 3.62 3.67 20.90
C MET A 822 2.14 3.66 21.29
N HIS A 823 1.30 4.20 20.41
CA HIS A 823 -0.15 4.24 20.54
C HIS A 823 -0.85 3.35 19.52
N SER A 824 -2.00 2.80 19.89
CA SER A 824 -2.82 1.94 19.05
C SER A 824 -3.81 2.76 18.23
N LEU A 825 -3.90 2.43 16.95
CA LEU A 825 -5.02 2.86 16.12
C LEU A 825 -6.27 2.04 16.48
N THR A 826 -7.43 2.47 15.99
CA THR A 826 -8.70 1.75 16.18
C THR A 826 -8.60 0.35 15.54
N PRO A 827 -8.78 -0.77 16.28
CA PRO A 827 -8.71 -2.12 15.71
C PRO A 827 -9.67 -2.35 14.54
N SER A 828 -9.30 -3.25 13.65
CA SER A 828 -10.13 -3.73 12.54
C SER A 828 -10.40 -5.22 12.70
N VAL A 829 -11.66 -5.64 12.65
CA VAL A 829 -12.02 -7.07 12.50
C VAL A 829 -12.08 -7.40 11.01
N THR A 830 -11.31 -8.41 10.61
CA THR A 830 -11.27 -8.89 9.22
C THR A 830 -12.31 -10.00 9.02
N VAL A 831 -13.11 -9.88 7.97
CA VAL A 831 -14.17 -10.82 7.61
C VAL A 831 -13.69 -11.65 6.41
N LYS A 832 -13.57 -12.97 6.62
CA LYS A 832 -13.17 -13.97 5.62
C LYS A 832 -14.28 -14.14 4.58
N GLU A 833 -13.94 -14.14 3.30
CA GLU A 833 -14.95 -14.33 2.23
C GLU A 833 -15.10 -15.82 1.88
N ALA A 834 -14.02 -16.61 1.90
CA ALA A 834 -14.09 -18.08 1.80
C ALA A 834 -12.83 -18.78 2.37
N GLY A 835 -13.03 -19.81 3.20
CA GLY A 835 -11.96 -20.70 3.69
C GLY A 835 -11.43 -20.39 5.09
N ASP A 836 -10.54 -21.26 5.59
CA ASP A 836 -10.06 -21.24 6.98
C ASP A 836 -9.03 -20.12 7.27
N ILE A 837 -8.20 -19.77 6.27
CA ILE A 837 -7.03 -18.89 6.38
C ILE A 837 -7.13 -17.77 5.32
N LEU A 838 -6.87 -16.52 5.72
CA LEU A 838 -6.84 -15.37 4.82
C LEU A 838 -5.71 -15.47 3.79
N SER A 839 -6.05 -15.33 2.52
CA SER A 839 -5.11 -15.28 1.39
C SER A 839 -4.23 -14.03 1.41
N LEU A 840 -3.12 -14.05 0.65
CA LEU A 840 -2.28 -12.86 0.45
C LEU A 840 -3.06 -11.76 -0.30
N GLU A 841 -3.95 -12.15 -1.21
CA GLU A 841 -4.93 -11.25 -1.81
C GLU A 841 -5.84 -10.57 -0.76
N GLU A 842 -6.53 -11.32 0.10
CA GLU A 842 -7.42 -10.74 1.14
C GLU A 842 -6.68 -9.86 2.18
N LYS A 843 -5.38 -10.11 2.43
CA LYS A 843 -4.59 -9.30 3.37
C LYS A 843 -4.00 -8.02 2.78
N PHE A 844 -3.73 -7.96 1.46
CA PHE A 844 -2.92 -6.88 0.87
C PHE A 844 -3.43 -6.28 -0.45
N GLN A 845 -4.29 -6.97 -1.21
CA GLN A 845 -4.84 -6.44 -2.46
C GLN A 845 -6.13 -5.65 -2.22
N GLY A 846 -6.21 -4.46 -2.83
CA GLY A 846 -7.38 -3.61 -2.74
C GLY A 846 -8.56 -4.16 -3.53
N GLY A 847 -9.59 -4.60 -2.82
CA GLY A 847 -10.80 -5.18 -3.40
C GLY A 847 -11.20 -6.54 -2.85
N THR A 848 -10.39 -7.17 -1.98
CA THR A 848 -10.64 -8.48 -1.36
C THR A 848 -10.60 -8.39 0.17
N GLY A 849 -11.62 -8.94 0.85
CA GLY A 849 -11.71 -8.98 2.33
C GLY A 849 -12.36 -7.75 2.96
N ILE A 850 -13.42 -7.94 3.76
CA ILE A 850 -14.16 -6.84 4.41
C ILE A 850 -13.52 -6.48 5.76
N ASN A 851 -13.23 -5.19 5.99
CA ASN A 851 -12.50 -4.70 7.18
C ASN A 851 -13.35 -3.77 8.07
N LEU A 852 -13.94 -4.35 9.11
CA LEU A 852 -14.87 -3.70 10.04
C LEU A 852 -14.09 -2.89 11.08
N THR A 853 -14.08 -1.57 10.92
CA THR A 853 -13.25 -0.62 11.68
C THR A 853 -14.09 0.57 12.16
N PRO A 854 -14.33 0.79 13.47
CA PRO A 854 -14.06 -0.14 14.58
C PRO A 854 -14.84 -1.45 14.42
N PRO A 855 -14.53 -2.47 15.24
CA PRO A 855 -15.36 -3.66 15.34
C PRO A 855 -16.78 -3.25 15.77
N PRO A 856 -17.84 -3.87 15.22
CA PRO A 856 -19.21 -3.54 15.62
C PRO A 856 -19.43 -3.85 17.10
N SER A 857 -20.19 -2.99 17.80
CA SER A 857 -20.52 -3.18 19.22
C SER A 857 -21.41 -4.39 19.51
N SER A 858 -21.92 -5.05 18.46
CA SER A 858 -22.57 -6.36 18.52
C SER A 858 -21.60 -7.55 18.52
N ILE A 859 -20.30 -7.31 18.29
CA ILE A 859 -19.22 -8.30 18.34
C ILE A 859 -18.33 -8.01 19.55
N ILE A 860 -17.68 -6.84 19.60
CA ILE A 860 -16.76 -6.46 20.68
C ILE A 860 -17.37 -5.31 21.50
N SER A 861 -17.42 -5.46 22.83
CA SER A 861 -17.85 -4.37 23.73
C SER A 861 -16.86 -3.18 23.68
N LYS A 862 -17.32 -1.95 23.97
CA LYS A 862 -16.39 -0.80 23.99
C LYS A 862 -15.29 -1.02 25.03
N GLU A 863 -15.66 -1.60 26.16
CA GLU A 863 -14.79 -1.88 27.29
C GLU A 863 -13.74 -2.95 26.96
N ALA A 864 -14.08 -3.97 26.17
CA ALA A 864 -13.09 -4.93 25.65
C ALA A 864 -12.21 -4.32 24.54
N LEU A 865 -12.76 -3.41 23.72
CA LEU A 865 -12.04 -2.74 22.65
C LEU A 865 -10.92 -1.81 23.18
N GLU A 866 -11.20 -1.04 24.24
CA GLU A 866 -10.16 -0.21 24.88
C GLU A 866 -9.11 -1.08 25.61
N ARG A 867 -9.50 -2.17 26.29
CA ARG A 867 -8.53 -3.10 26.90
C ARG A 867 -7.65 -3.82 25.87
N CYS A 868 -8.19 -4.13 24.68
CA CYS A 868 -7.41 -4.62 23.55
C CYS A 868 -6.37 -3.58 23.12
N LYS A 869 -6.77 -2.32 22.96
CA LYS A 869 -5.87 -1.20 22.62
C LYS A 869 -4.73 -1.03 23.64
N GLU A 870 -5.03 -0.96 24.93
CA GLU A 870 -4.04 -0.89 26.03
C GLU A 870 -3.01 -2.03 25.96
N ARG A 871 -3.46 -3.24 25.60
CA ARG A 871 -2.60 -4.43 25.48
C ARG A 871 -1.75 -4.42 24.22
N ILE A 872 -2.31 -3.99 23.09
CA ILE A 872 -1.57 -3.78 21.83
C ILE A 872 -0.46 -2.71 22.02
N GLU A 873 -0.73 -1.64 22.77
CA GLU A 873 0.27 -0.64 23.17
C GLU A 873 1.34 -1.25 24.10
N THR A 874 0.93 -2.06 25.08
CA THR A 874 1.86 -2.79 25.96
C THR A 874 2.79 -3.72 25.16
N ILE A 875 2.26 -4.45 24.18
CA ILE A 875 3.01 -5.31 23.25
C ILE A 875 4.01 -4.48 22.44
N ALA A 876 3.55 -3.39 21.81
CA ALA A 876 4.37 -2.56 20.95
C ALA A 876 5.57 -1.95 21.71
N ASN A 877 5.32 -1.42 22.90
CA ASN A 877 6.36 -0.85 23.75
C ASN A 877 7.30 -1.93 24.31
N THR A 878 6.81 -3.13 24.64
CA THR A 878 7.65 -4.25 25.12
C THR A 878 8.59 -4.79 24.04
N LEU A 879 8.16 -4.79 22.78
CA LEU A 879 8.98 -5.18 21.62
C LEU A 879 9.93 -4.06 21.14
N GLY A 880 9.90 -2.89 21.79
CA GLY A 880 10.72 -1.73 21.43
C GLY A 880 10.35 -1.09 20.10
N LEU A 881 9.10 -1.27 19.63
CA LEU A 881 8.62 -0.68 18.38
C LEU A 881 8.62 0.86 18.44
N GLU A 882 8.77 1.47 17.28
CA GLU A 882 8.80 2.92 17.09
C GLU A 882 8.46 3.26 15.63
N GLY A 883 8.08 4.51 15.36
CA GLY A 883 7.62 4.91 14.03
C GLY A 883 6.23 4.34 13.78
N PHE A 884 6.17 3.18 13.12
CA PHE A 884 4.92 2.47 12.81
C PHE A 884 5.13 0.96 12.66
N SER A 885 4.11 0.18 13.04
CA SER A 885 4.02 -1.27 12.80
C SER A 885 2.57 -1.71 12.62
N ARG A 886 2.34 -2.96 12.17
CA ARG A 886 1.02 -3.63 12.20
C ARG A 886 1.11 -4.86 13.07
N ILE A 887 0.21 -4.98 14.04
CA ILE A 887 0.09 -6.12 14.94
C ILE A 887 -1.17 -6.89 14.56
N ASP A 888 -1.03 -8.19 14.33
CA ASP A 888 -2.14 -9.09 13.99
C ASP A 888 -2.34 -10.09 15.14
N ALA A 889 -3.58 -10.22 15.60
CA ALA A 889 -3.91 -10.93 16.83
C ALA A 889 -5.32 -11.54 16.77
N PHE A 890 -5.56 -12.56 17.60
CA PHE A 890 -6.92 -12.90 18.00
C PHE A 890 -7.29 -12.14 19.27
N VAL A 891 -8.52 -11.62 19.34
CA VAL A 891 -9.04 -10.92 20.52
C VAL A 891 -10.24 -11.64 21.10
N ASN A 892 -10.23 -11.81 22.42
CA ASN A 892 -11.40 -12.25 23.17
C ASN A 892 -12.38 -11.09 23.31
N VAL A 893 -13.59 -11.27 22.78
CA VAL A 893 -14.61 -10.23 22.67
C VAL A 893 -15.19 -9.72 24.01
N ASP A 894 -15.07 -10.52 25.07
CA ASP A 894 -15.67 -10.24 26.38
C ASP A 894 -14.67 -9.53 27.31
N ASN A 895 -13.46 -10.08 27.43
CA ASN A 895 -12.45 -9.57 28.36
C ASN A 895 -11.37 -8.70 27.68
N GLY A 896 -11.23 -8.71 26.36
CA GLY A 896 -10.22 -7.94 25.63
C GLY A 896 -8.80 -8.53 25.67
N GLU A 897 -8.66 -9.81 26.03
CA GLU A 897 -7.38 -10.54 25.93
C GLU A 897 -6.91 -10.64 24.49
N VAL A 898 -5.59 -10.47 24.30
CA VAL A 898 -4.94 -10.40 22.99
C VAL A 898 -4.01 -11.60 22.85
N LEU A 899 -4.28 -12.48 21.90
CA LEU A 899 -3.46 -13.64 21.55
C LEU A 899 -2.70 -13.33 20.25
N ILE A 900 -1.40 -13.09 20.36
CA ILE A 900 -0.59 -12.56 19.24
C ILE A 900 -0.32 -13.62 18.18
N ILE A 901 -0.57 -13.25 16.92
CA ILE A 901 -0.27 -14.05 15.72
C ILE A 901 1.13 -13.66 15.21
N GLU A 902 1.37 -12.35 15.03
CA GLU A 902 2.61 -11.77 14.48
C GLU A 902 2.68 -10.24 14.65
N VAL A 903 3.87 -9.67 14.36
CA VAL A 903 4.11 -8.23 14.27
C VAL A 903 4.88 -7.95 12.98
N ASN A 904 4.30 -7.14 12.10
CA ASN A 904 4.90 -6.70 10.84
C ASN A 904 5.52 -5.31 11.05
N THR A 905 6.81 -5.15 10.74
CA THR A 905 7.59 -3.93 11.08
C THR A 905 7.75 -2.96 9.90
N VAL A 906 7.58 -3.45 8.68
CA VAL A 906 7.32 -2.62 7.49
C VAL A 906 6.02 -3.11 6.86
N PRO A 907 4.86 -2.81 7.48
CA PRO A 907 3.57 -3.31 6.99
C PRO A 907 3.19 -2.74 5.61
N GLY A 908 2.38 -3.49 4.87
CA GLY A 908 1.88 -3.07 3.55
C GLY A 908 1.19 -1.71 3.55
N MET A 909 1.64 -0.80 2.69
CA MET A 909 1.18 0.60 2.57
C MET A 909 0.47 0.87 1.23
N THR A 910 -0.24 -0.13 0.70
CA THR A 910 -1.09 0.00 -0.51
C THR A 910 -2.26 0.98 -0.27
N PRO A 911 -2.86 1.60 -1.31
CA PRO A 911 -3.90 2.64 -1.12
C PRO A 911 -5.14 2.20 -0.32
N SER A 912 -5.39 0.89 -0.22
CA SER A 912 -6.50 0.26 0.51
C SER A 912 -6.07 -0.42 1.81
N THR A 913 -4.82 -0.21 2.27
CA THR A 913 -4.33 -0.88 3.49
C THR A 913 -5.16 -0.50 4.71
N VAL A 914 -5.32 -1.45 5.61
CA VAL A 914 -6.03 -1.29 6.88
C VAL A 914 -5.46 -0.14 7.73
N LEU A 915 -4.16 0.16 7.62
CA LEU A 915 -3.56 1.32 8.32
C LEU A 915 -4.18 2.65 7.86
N ILE A 916 -4.37 2.84 6.54
CA ILE A 916 -4.99 4.05 5.98
C ILE A 916 -6.44 4.15 6.46
N HIS A 917 -7.21 3.06 6.41
CA HIS A 917 -8.57 2.99 6.98
C HIS A 917 -8.63 3.46 8.44
N GLN A 918 -7.72 2.93 9.27
CA GLN A 918 -7.70 3.19 10.71
C GLN A 918 -7.35 4.66 11.02
N VAL A 919 -6.42 5.25 10.25
CA VAL A 919 -6.02 6.67 10.35
C VAL A 919 -7.07 7.63 9.75
N MET A 920 -7.85 7.20 8.75
CA MET A 920 -8.94 8.01 8.17
C MET A 920 -10.21 8.05 9.04
N ARG A 921 -10.28 7.37 10.19
CA ARG A 921 -11.49 7.32 11.03
C ARG A 921 -11.31 8.12 12.32
N LYS A 922 -12.16 9.14 12.52
CA LYS A 922 -12.30 9.90 13.77
C LYS A 922 -12.39 8.94 14.98
N ILE A 923 -11.54 9.13 15.98
CA ILE A 923 -11.72 8.52 17.30
C ILE A 923 -12.72 9.39 18.05
N SER A 924 -13.99 8.99 17.98
CA SER A 924 -15.12 9.78 18.51
C SER A 924 -15.17 9.75 20.05
N ASN A 925 -14.41 10.64 20.69
CA ASN A 925 -14.53 10.93 22.12
C ASN A 925 -15.60 12.04 22.35
N PRO A 926 -16.79 11.77 22.94
CA PRO A 926 -17.92 12.71 22.84
C PRO A 926 -17.88 13.97 23.73
N ASN A 927 -16.82 14.19 24.52
CA ASN A 927 -16.87 15.08 25.69
C ASN A 927 -15.96 16.33 25.64
N THR A 928 -15.14 16.51 24.60
CA THR A 928 -14.24 17.68 24.47
C THR A 928 -14.88 18.77 23.60
N ALA A 929 -15.10 19.96 24.16
CA ALA A 929 -15.96 20.98 23.54
C ALA A 929 -15.22 21.98 22.62
N VAL A 930 -15.93 22.36 21.56
CA VAL A 930 -15.75 23.51 20.65
C VAL A 930 -14.65 24.53 21.00
N PHE A 931 -13.62 24.62 20.15
CA PHE A 931 -12.80 25.82 19.97
C PHE A 931 -12.91 26.33 18.52
N SER A 932 -12.94 27.66 18.34
CA SER A 932 -13.22 28.32 17.07
C SER A 932 -11.96 28.59 16.23
N ARG A 933 -12.15 28.69 14.90
CA ARG A 933 -11.10 28.64 13.87
C ARG A 933 -10.22 29.89 13.75
N GLU A 934 -10.33 30.87 14.65
CA GLU A 934 -9.80 32.23 14.46
C GLU A 934 -8.43 32.51 15.12
N GLN A 935 -7.89 31.61 15.95
CA GLN A 935 -6.62 31.85 16.67
C GLN A 935 -5.34 31.29 16.00
N TYR A 936 -5.45 30.62 14.86
CA TYR A 936 -4.32 29.90 14.23
C TYR A 936 -3.38 30.74 13.34
N SER A 937 -3.52 32.07 13.30
CA SER A 937 -2.71 32.94 12.43
C SER A 937 -1.43 33.50 13.07
N LEU A 938 -1.22 33.32 14.38
CA LEU A 938 -0.13 33.96 15.13
C LEU A 938 0.52 33.01 16.17
N VAL A 939 1.10 31.91 15.70
CA VAL A 939 2.02 31.08 16.51
C VAL A 939 3.32 30.87 15.74
N THR A 940 4.41 31.50 16.21
CA THR A 940 5.77 31.25 15.75
C THR A 940 6.29 29.90 16.24
N PRO A 941 7.17 29.20 15.50
CA PRO A 941 7.66 27.89 15.89
C PRO A 941 8.55 28.01 17.14
N ASN A 942 8.10 27.43 18.25
CA ASN A 942 8.90 27.24 19.46
C ASN A 942 8.61 25.85 20.05
N LEU A 943 9.66 25.20 20.56
CA LEU A 943 9.67 23.83 21.04
C LEU A 943 8.87 23.67 22.34
N LEU A 944 7.55 23.48 22.25
CA LEU A 944 6.73 23.08 23.40
C LEU A 944 5.73 21.96 23.07
N ASP A 945 6.11 20.77 23.56
CA ASP A 945 5.27 19.61 23.88
C ASP A 945 4.42 18.95 22.76
N LEU A 946 5.10 18.17 21.91
CA LEU A 946 4.47 17.23 20.99
C LEU A 946 3.71 16.08 21.68
N ALA A 947 3.84 15.82 22.99
CA ALA A 947 3.04 14.78 23.65
C ALA A 947 1.55 15.12 23.64
N GLN A 948 1.21 16.40 23.84
CA GLN A 948 -0.15 16.91 23.66
C GLN A 948 -0.62 16.79 22.20
N THR A 949 0.30 16.86 21.24
CA THR A 949 -0.01 16.64 19.82
C THR A 949 -0.35 15.17 19.55
N PHE A 950 0.26 14.18 20.21
CA PHE A 950 -0.12 12.77 20.03
C PHE A 950 -1.50 12.45 20.63
N GLN A 951 -1.83 12.98 21.80
CA GLN A 951 -3.18 12.84 22.35
C GLN A 951 -4.22 13.58 21.50
N ALA A 952 -3.87 14.73 20.91
CA ALA A 952 -4.72 15.44 19.96
C ALA A 952 -4.83 14.73 18.60
N LEU A 953 -3.79 14.04 18.12
CA LEU A 953 -3.78 13.32 16.83
C LEU A 953 -4.84 12.20 16.80
N ALA A 954 -5.21 11.64 17.95
CA ALA A 954 -6.37 10.77 18.08
C ALA A 954 -7.71 11.52 17.88
N GLU A 955 -7.86 12.71 18.48
CA GLU A 955 -9.11 13.48 18.50
C GLU A 955 -9.30 14.44 17.28
N GLN A 956 -8.35 14.45 16.33
CA GLN A 956 -8.34 15.33 15.15
C GLN A 956 -9.29 14.86 14.00
N PRO A 957 -9.58 15.74 13.00
CA PRO A 957 -10.19 15.36 11.72
C PRO A 957 -9.38 14.29 10.94
N PRO A 958 -10.02 13.59 9.98
CA PRO A 958 -9.42 12.45 9.27
C PRO A 958 -8.21 12.84 8.39
N MET A 959 -7.17 12.00 8.43
CA MET A 959 -5.81 12.12 7.88
C MET A 959 -5.45 13.45 7.16
N TYR A 960 -5.20 13.50 5.84
CA TYR A 960 -5.31 12.53 4.73
C TYR A 960 -4.08 11.58 4.61
N PRO A 961 -4.03 10.59 3.68
CA PRO A 961 -2.87 9.68 3.52
C PRO A 961 -1.53 10.40 3.33
N GLN A 962 -1.52 11.51 2.57
CA GLN A 962 -0.38 12.43 2.44
C GLN A 962 0.20 12.85 3.80
N ARG A 963 -0.66 13.28 4.73
CA ARG A 963 -0.28 13.68 6.10
C ARG A 963 0.18 12.50 6.94
N PHE A 964 -0.40 11.31 6.76
CA PHE A 964 0.04 10.10 7.46
C PHE A 964 1.50 9.77 7.13
N PHE A 965 1.85 9.66 5.83
CA PHE A 965 3.23 9.38 5.43
C PHE A 965 4.21 10.48 5.82
N ARG A 966 3.76 11.75 5.87
CA ARG A 966 4.57 12.86 6.40
C ARG A 966 4.86 12.70 7.89
N THR A 967 3.88 12.34 8.72
CA THR A 967 4.09 12.06 10.16
C THR A 967 5.13 10.96 10.38
N LEU A 968 5.12 9.90 9.55
CA LEU A 968 6.10 8.82 9.63
C LEU A 968 7.53 9.29 9.30
N LEU A 969 7.70 10.18 8.31
CA LEU A 969 8.99 10.83 8.04
C LEU A 969 9.43 11.73 9.19
N ASP A 970 8.54 12.51 9.78
CA ASP A 970 8.92 13.45 10.84
C ASP A 970 9.34 12.71 12.12
N LEU A 971 8.68 11.59 12.47
CA LEU A 971 9.14 10.66 13.52
C LEU A 971 10.58 10.15 13.27
N ALA A 972 10.91 9.74 12.04
CA ALA A 972 12.25 9.29 11.67
C ALA A 972 13.33 10.38 11.87
N SER A 973 12.99 11.64 11.58
CA SER A 973 13.89 12.78 11.83
C SER A 973 14.06 13.13 13.31
N GLU A 974 13.10 12.80 14.17
CA GLU A 974 13.23 13.02 15.62
C GLU A 974 14.10 11.94 16.27
N ARG A 975 13.93 10.66 15.90
CA ARG A 975 14.77 9.55 16.39
C ARG A 975 16.26 9.86 16.19
N SER A 976 16.66 10.18 14.97
CA SER A 976 18.08 10.43 14.65
C SER A 976 18.68 11.61 15.43
N LYS A 977 17.89 12.65 15.73
CA LYS A 977 18.34 13.76 16.61
C LYS A 977 18.56 13.30 18.05
N GLN A 978 17.71 12.40 18.55
CA GLN A 978 17.84 11.85 19.89
C GLN A 978 19.01 10.86 19.99
N GLU A 979 19.24 10.03 18.97
CA GLU A 979 20.43 9.17 18.88
C GLU A 979 21.73 9.99 18.82
N LEU A 980 21.77 11.06 18.03
CA LEU A 980 22.90 11.99 17.97
C LEU A 980 23.16 12.68 19.31
N ALA A 981 22.11 13.11 20.02
CA ALA A 981 22.23 13.70 21.35
C ALA A 981 22.80 12.68 22.38
N ASN A 982 22.23 11.48 22.44
CA ASN A 982 22.69 10.42 23.34
C ASN A 982 24.15 10.00 23.04
N LEU A 983 24.54 9.94 21.76
CA LEU A 983 25.91 9.65 21.34
C LEU A 983 26.88 10.75 21.77
N GLN A 984 26.50 12.02 21.64
CA GLN A 984 27.32 13.14 22.09
C GLN A 984 27.48 13.13 23.63
N GLU A 985 26.39 12.94 24.37
CA GLU A 985 26.42 12.84 25.85
C GLU A 985 27.31 11.67 26.32
N THR A 986 27.25 10.51 25.65
CA THR A 986 28.12 9.36 25.94
C THR A 986 29.60 9.68 25.68
N LEU A 987 29.91 10.37 24.58
CA LEU A 987 31.29 10.77 24.24
C LEU A 987 31.86 11.80 25.22
N GLU A 988 31.03 12.75 25.68
CA GLU A 988 31.40 13.73 26.70
C GLU A 988 31.63 13.06 28.08
N GLU A 989 30.83 12.05 28.46
CA GLU A 989 31.07 11.23 29.66
C GLU A 989 32.37 10.41 29.56
N GLU A 990 32.62 9.78 28.41
CA GLU A 990 33.82 8.98 28.16
C GLU A 990 35.10 9.82 28.17
N GLU A 991 35.12 10.98 27.53
CA GLU A 991 36.28 11.86 27.50
C GLU A 991 36.54 12.49 28.88
N SER A 992 35.49 12.86 29.62
CA SER A 992 35.57 13.31 31.01
C SER A 992 36.15 12.24 31.94
N SER A 993 35.56 11.04 31.95
CA SER A 993 35.99 9.91 32.79
C SER A 993 37.44 9.50 32.48
N LYS A 994 37.80 9.48 31.19
CA LYS A 994 39.17 9.25 30.73
C LYS A 994 40.13 10.33 31.22
N GLY A 995 39.73 11.60 31.19
CA GLY A 995 40.51 12.72 31.72
C GLY A 995 40.85 12.56 33.21
N VAL A 996 39.85 12.21 34.03
CA VAL A 996 40.01 11.95 35.47
C VAL A 996 41.04 10.85 35.74
N VAL A 997 40.95 9.73 35.01
CA VAL A 997 41.88 8.60 35.22
C VAL A 997 43.28 8.89 34.65
N CYS A 998 43.40 9.61 33.54
CA CYS A 998 44.70 10.12 33.06
C CYS A 998 45.39 11.00 34.11
N ALA A 999 44.65 11.93 34.73
CA ALA A 999 45.17 12.81 35.78
C ALA A 999 45.59 12.02 37.04
N LEU A 1000 44.91 10.92 37.38
CA LEU A 1000 45.34 10.04 38.47
C LEU A 1000 46.72 9.42 38.17
N TYR A 1001 46.95 8.86 36.98
CA TYR A 1001 48.25 8.26 36.66
C TYR A 1001 49.37 9.31 36.55
N GLU A 1002 49.08 10.52 36.07
CA GLU A 1002 50.04 11.62 36.09
C GLU A 1002 50.42 12.00 37.53
N ALA A 1003 49.44 12.19 38.42
CA ALA A 1003 49.66 12.50 39.83
C ALA A 1003 50.40 11.38 40.58
N LEU A 1004 50.11 10.11 40.29
CA LEU A 1004 50.86 8.96 40.82
C LEU A 1004 52.31 8.92 40.33
N SER A 1005 52.58 9.34 39.09
CA SER A 1005 53.93 9.39 38.53
C SER A 1005 54.78 10.54 39.10
N THR A 1006 54.17 11.70 39.35
CA THR A 1006 54.81 12.89 39.92
C THR A 1006 54.85 12.89 41.45
N ARG A 1007 54.05 12.01 42.08
CA ARG A 1007 53.80 11.92 43.53
C ARG A 1007 53.06 13.14 44.10
N ASP A 1008 52.13 13.69 43.32
CA ASP A 1008 51.18 14.71 43.77
C ASP A 1008 50.07 14.07 44.63
N VAL A 1009 50.30 14.04 45.94
CA VAL A 1009 49.39 13.48 46.94
C VAL A 1009 48.08 14.27 47.04
N ASP A 1010 48.11 15.60 46.82
CA ASP A 1010 46.92 16.45 46.90
C ASP A 1010 45.98 16.20 45.71
N THR A 1011 46.52 15.97 44.51
CA THR A 1011 45.70 15.55 43.36
C THR A 1011 45.17 14.13 43.53
N VAL A 1012 45.97 13.17 44.01
CA VAL A 1012 45.50 11.80 44.28
C VAL A 1012 44.33 11.80 45.28
N HIS A 1013 44.38 12.60 46.36
CA HIS A 1013 43.29 12.72 47.32
C HIS A 1013 42.04 13.45 46.81
N ARG A 1014 42.12 14.22 45.71
CA ARG A 1014 40.95 14.85 45.08
C ARG A 1014 40.24 13.94 44.09
N LEU A 1015 40.95 13.00 43.47
CA LEU A 1015 40.44 12.16 42.39
C LEU A 1015 39.90 10.80 42.87
N LEU A 1016 40.23 10.36 44.09
CA LEU A 1016 39.78 9.08 44.67
C LEU A 1016 38.73 9.29 45.77
N ALA A 1017 37.73 8.42 45.81
CA ALA A 1017 36.82 8.32 46.95
C ALA A 1017 37.58 7.89 48.24
N PRO A 1018 37.20 8.40 49.43
CA PRO A 1018 37.83 8.01 50.71
C PRO A 1018 37.72 6.52 51.03
N ASP A 1019 36.70 5.87 50.49
CA ASP A 1019 36.25 4.49 50.71
C ASP A 1019 36.21 3.68 49.41
N ILE A 1020 37.15 3.94 48.49
CA ILE A 1020 37.27 3.25 47.19
C ILE A 1020 37.18 1.73 47.30
N GLU A 1021 36.27 1.13 46.52
CA GLU A 1021 36.06 -0.31 46.51
C GLU A 1021 37.17 -1.02 45.72
N TRP A 1022 37.83 -2.00 46.34
CA TRP A 1022 39.04 -2.64 45.80
C TRP A 1022 38.85 -4.11 45.45
N TRP A 1023 39.11 -4.46 44.19
CA TRP A 1023 39.19 -5.84 43.72
C TRP A 1023 40.58 -6.12 43.13
N PHE A 1024 41.16 -7.29 43.44
CA PHE A 1024 42.47 -7.70 42.92
C PHE A 1024 42.43 -9.16 42.44
N HIS A 1025 42.86 -9.39 41.21
CA HIS A 1025 43.07 -10.71 40.63
C HIS A 1025 44.50 -10.83 40.10
N GLY A 1026 45.29 -11.73 40.68
CA GLY A 1026 46.68 -11.97 40.29
C GLY A 1026 47.48 -12.64 41.41
N PRO A 1027 48.81 -12.77 41.27
CA PRO A 1027 49.65 -13.36 42.31
C PRO A 1027 49.71 -12.43 43.55
N PRO A 1028 49.52 -12.91 44.80
CA PRO A 1028 49.46 -12.05 46.00
C PRO A 1028 50.69 -11.15 46.26
N SER A 1029 51.84 -11.48 45.67
CA SER A 1029 53.03 -10.62 45.67
C SER A 1029 52.82 -9.27 44.94
N HIS A 1030 51.91 -9.22 43.96
CA HIS A 1030 51.76 -8.14 42.97
C HIS A 1030 50.70 -7.08 43.33
N GLN A 1031 50.19 -7.02 44.57
CA GLN A 1031 49.29 -5.96 45.05
C GLN A 1031 50.02 -4.61 45.14
N HIS A 1032 50.29 -4.00 43.99
CA HIS A 1032 51.19 -2.86 43.87
C HIS A 1032 50.47 -1.52 44.02
N MET A 1033 49.30 -1.31 43.40
CA MET A 1033 48.59 -0.03 43.54
C MET A 1033 48.01 0.10 44.96
N MET A 1034 47.55 -1.01 45.55
CA MET A 1034 47.07 -1.03 46.94
C MET A 1034 48.15 -0.54 47.93
N ARG A 1035 49.40 -1.02 47.79
CA ARG A 1035 50.54 -0.59 48.62
C ARG A 1035 51.01 0.84 48.32
N LEU A 1036 50.75 1.34 47.11
CA LEU A 1036 51.05 2.72 46.72
C LEU A 1036 50.05 3.69 47.37
N LEU A 1037 48.75 3.43 47.22
CA LEU A 1037 47.68 4.29 47.74
C LEU A 1037 47.48 4.20 49.26
N THR A 1038 47.83 3.08 49.91
CA THR A 1038 47.86 2.96 51.38
C THR A 1038 49.17 3.46 52.02
N GLY A 1039 50.13 3.95 51.23
CA GLY A 1039 51.44 4.39 51.72
C GLY A 1039 52.38 3.28 52.21
N ALA A 1040 51.99 2.01 52.09
CA ALA A 1040 52.72 0.84 52.58
C ALA A 1040 53.91 0.38 51.68
N SER A 1041 54.43 1.26 50.81
CA SER A 1041 55.51 0.92 49.86
C SER A 1041 56.90 1.32 50.36
N SER A 1042 57.91 0.51 50.01
CA SER A 1042 59.33 0.85 50.21
C SER A 1042 59.86 1.71 49.04
N ARG A 1043 61.11 2.20 49.15
CA ARG A 1043 61.70 3.12 48.15
C ARG A 1043 61.79 2.54 46.73
N ASP A 1044 61.87 1.21 46.59
CA ASP A 1044 61.86 0.51 45.30
C ASP A 1044 60.43 0.11 44.89
N SER A 1045 59.54 1.11 44.80
CA SER A 1045 58.13 0.94 44.45
C SER A 1045 57.92 0.58 42.98
N PHE A 1046 57.01 -0.36 42.67
CA PHE A 1046 56.59 -0.69 41.30
C PHE A 1046 56.01 0.55 40.60
N VAL A 1047 56.56 0.90 39.42
CA VAL A 1047 56.12 2.07 38.64
C VAL A 1047 55.07 1.64 37.62
N PHE A 1048 53.87 2.22 37.74
CA PHE A 1048 52.81 2.05 36.75
C PHE A 1048 53.04 2.97 35.55
N VAL A 1049 53.24 2.37 34.38
CA VAL A 1049 53.34 3.07 33.09
C VAL A 1049 52.17 2.64 32.20
N PRO A 1050 51.10 3.46 32.06
CA PRO A 1050 50.03 3.20 31.10
C PRO A 1050 50.56 3.07 29.67
N LEU A 1051 50.00 2.13 28.92
CA LEU A 1051 50.29 1.92 27.50
C LEU A 1051 49.03 1.95 26.61
N SER A 1052 47.86 1.71 27.19
CA SER A 1052 46.55 1.94 26.56
C SER A 1052 45.56 2.44 27.60
N ILE A 1053 44.72 3.41 27.24
CA ILE A 1053 43.63 3.94 28.07
C ILE A 1053 42.37 4.00 27.19
N THR A 1054 41.31 3.30 27.61
CA THR A 1054 40.04 3.16 26.88
C THR A 1054 38.88 3.34 27.86
N ALA A 1055 37.91 4.20 27.54
CA ALA A 1055 36.71 4.42 28.36
C ALA A 1055 35.49 3.71 27.73
N PHE A 1056 34.48 3.47 28.55
CA PHE A 1056 33.17 2.92 28.21
C PHE A 1056 32.16 3.53 29.20
N GLY A 1057 31.59 4.69 28.83
CA GLY A 1057 31.00 5.63 29.79
C GLY A 1057 31.89 5.86 31.02
N SER A 1058 31.30 5.81 32.21
CA SER A 1058 31.95 5.83 33.53
C SER A 1058 33.05 4.80 33.80
N THR A 1059 33.22 3.73 33.00
CA THR A 1059 34.26 2.71 33.24
C THR A 1059 35.50 2.93 32.35
N VAL A 1060 36.67 3.11 32.96
CA VAL A 1060 37.94 3.34 32.25
C VAL A 1060 38.92 2.20 32.49
N LEU A 1061 39.34 1.56 31.40
CA LEU A 1061 40.36 0.53 31.38
C LEU A 1061 41.73 1.11 31.08
N VAL A 1062 42.72 0.76 31.90
CA VAL A 1062 44.13 1.11 31.69
C VAL A 1062 44.97 -0.16 31.65
N GLU A 1063 45.58 -0.44 30.50
CA GLU A 1063 46.53 -1.55 30.31
C GLU A 1063 47.96 -1.02 30.30
N GLY A 1064 48.87 -1.74 30.97
CA GLY A 1064 50.30 -1.44 30.97
C GLY A 1064 51.16 -2.65 31.34
N CYS A 1065 52.48 -2.44 31.39
CA CYS A 1065 53.44 -3.44 31.83
C CYS A 1065 54.64 -2.80 32.53
N ASN A 1066 55.44 -3.60 33.24
CA ASN A 1066 56.71 -3.13 33.78
C ASN A 1066 57.77 -2.92 32.66
N GLN A 1067 58.85 -2.20 32.97
CA GLN A 1067 59.90 -1.85 31.99
C GLN A 1067 60.53 -3.08 31.31
N ASN A 1068 60.69 -4.18 32.05
CA ASN A 1068 61.27 -5.44 31.55
C ASN A 1068 60.24 -6.35 30.84
N ARG A 1069 58.97 -5.92 30.73
CA ARG A 1069 57.85 -6.68 30.15
C ARG A 1069 57.61 -8.08 30.75
N SER A 1070 58.03 -8.30 32.00
CA SER A 1070 57.81 -9.55 32.74
C SER A 1070 56.50 -9.56 33.55
N VAL A 1071 55.82 -8.42 33.64
CA VAL A 1071 54.53 -8.26 34.33
C VAL A 1071 53.63 -7.35 33.50
N SER A 1072 52.41 -7.80 33.17
CA SER A 1072 51.32 -6.96 32.67
C SER A 1072 50.30 -6.72 33.77
N TRP A 1073 49.58 -5.61 33.63
CA TRP A 1073 48.47 -5.26 34.48
C TRP A 1073 47.39 -4.55 33.65
N VAL A 1074 46.13 -4.81 33.98
CA VAL A 1074 44.97 -4.07 33.49
C VAL A 1074 44.19 -3.60 34.72
N HIS A 1075 43.91 -2.31 34.82
CA HIS A 1075 43.07 -1.75 35.88
C HIS A 1075 41.77 -1.27 35.25
N ALA A 1076 40.63 -1.74 35.76
CA ALA A 1076 39.33 -1.14 35.47
C ALA A 1076 38.96 -0.19 36.60
N TRP A 1077 38.81 1.08 36.29
CA TRP A 1077 38.41 2.14 37.22
C TRP A 1077 36.97 2.57 36.93
N SER A 1078 36.17 2.78 37.96
CA SER A 1078 34.84 3.39 37.82
C SER A 1078 34.87 4.83 38.29
N VAL A 1079 34.36 5.74 37.47
CA VAL A 1079 34.25 7.18 37.74
C VAL A 1079 32.79 7.53 38.01
N THR A 1080 32.52 8.43 38.95
CA THR A 1080 31.18 8.94 39.27
C THR A 1080 31.32 10.39 39.73
N ASP A 1081 30.59 11.32 39.12
CA ASP A 1081 30.68 12.77 39.39
C ASP A 1081 32.12 13.34 39.38
N GLY A 1082 32.99 12.78 38.54
CA GLY A 1082 34.41 13.15 38.43
C GLY A 1082 35.34 12.54 39.49
N ILE A 1083 34.82 11.68 40.38
CA ILE A 1083 35.57 10.99 41.44
C ILE A 1083 35.64 9.50 41.13
N ILE A 1084 36.79 8.87 41.39
CA ILE A 1084 37.01 7.43 41.18
C ILE A 1084 36.51 6.65 42.41
N THR A 1085 35.53 5.77 42.21
CA THR A 1085 34.77 5.08 43.27
C THR A 1085 35.12 3.60 43.43
N GLN A 1086 35.57 2.94 42.37
CA GLN A 1086 35.97 1.51 42.38
C GLN A 1086 37.23 1.30 41.53
N VAL A 1087 38.05 0.30 41.94
CA VAL A 1087 39.14 -0.25 41.12
C VAL A 1087 39.12 -1.78 41.09
N ARG A 1088 39.36 -2.36 39.91
CA ARG A 1088 39.62 -3.79 39.72
C ARG A 1088 40.99 -3.98 39.07
N GLU A 1089 41.98 -4.42 39.85
CA GLU A 1089 43.33 -4.76 39.38
C GLU A 1089 43.38 -6.19 38.82
N TYR A 1090 43.90 -6.36 37.61
CA TYR A 1090 44.15 -7.66 36.97
C TYR A 1090 45.63 -7.78 36.57
N PHE A 1091 46.41 -8.56 37.33
CA PHE A 1091 47.85 -8.78 37.07
C PHE A 1091 48.08 -10.12 36.38
N ASN A 1092 48.93 -10.14 35.34
CA ASN A 1092 49.26 -11.33 34.53
C ASN A 1092 48.03 -12.19 34.19
N THR A 1093 46.95 -11.53 33.78
CA THR A 1093 45.63 -12.07 33.47
C THR A 1093 45.21 -11.44 32.12
N SER A 1094 44.62 -12.23 31.21
CA SER A 1094 44.01 -11.69 29.99
C SER A 1094 42.58 -11.25 30.29
N LEU A 1095 42.20 -10.05 29.88
CA LEU A 1095 40.88 -9.47 30.15
C LEU A 1095 40.16 -9.16 28.84
N THR A 1096 38.98 -9.76 28.67
CA THR A 1096 38.10 -9.54 27.52
C THR A 1096 36.83 -8.85 28.00
N VAL A 1097 36.42 -7.78 27.33
CA VAL A 1097 35.32 -6.90 27.77
C VAL A 1097 34.15 -7.03 26.82
N THR A 1098 32.95 -7.20 27.36
CA THR A 1098 31.71 -7.38 26.58
C THR A 1098 30.57 -6.59 27.20
N ARG A 1099 29.77 -5.93 26.35
CA ARG A 1099 28.53 -5.29 26.81
C ARG A 1099 27.52 -6.35 27.24
N PHE A 1100 26.88 -6.15 28.40
CA PHE A 1100 25.64 -6.84 28.73
C PHE A 1100 24.44 -6.01 28.25
N GLY A 1101 23.38 -6.66 27.80
CA GLY A 1101 22.14 -5.96 27.45
C GLY A 1101 21.40 -5.52 28.72
N ASN A 1102 21.14 -4.22 28.88
CA ASN A 1102 20.48 -3.69 30.07
C ASN A 1102 19.02 -4.17 30.19
N SER A 1103 18.80 -5.22 30.99
CA SER A 1103 17.51 -5.56 31.55
C SER A 1103 17.40 -4.99 32.97
N ASN A 1104 16.69 -3.88 33.14
CA ASN A 1104 16.52 -3.20 34.44
C ASN A 1104 15.92 -4.13 35.52
N PRO A 1105 16.63 -4.46 36.62
CA PRO A 1105 16.15 -5.39 37.63
C PRO A 1105 15.60 -4.65 38.86
N ALA A 1106 14.28 -4.51 38.93
CA ALA A 1106 13.60 -3.83 40.05
C ALA A 1106 13.50 -4.68 41.34
N SER A 1107 14.63 -4.88 42.02
CA SER A 1107 14.79 -5.30 43.43
C SER A 1107 14.24 -6.69 43.89
N PRO A 1108 14.81 -7.33 44.93
CA PRO A 1108 14.71 -8.79 45.09
C PRO A 1108 13.81 -9.31 46.23
N SER A 1109 13.40 -10.58 46.13
CA SER A 1109 12.97 -11.41 47.27
C SER A 1109 13.45 -12.86 47.16
N SER A 1110 13.96 -13.40 48.27
CA SER A 1110 14.33 -14.80 48.58
C SER A 1110 13.37 -15.89 48.03
N SER A 1111 13.75 -17.16 47.78
CA SER A 1111 14.94 -17.97 48.17
C SER A 1111 15.05 -19.26 47.28
N PRO A 1112 16.12 -20.07 47.35
CA PRO A 1112 16.52 -20.98 46.24
C PRO A 1112 16.09 -22.46 46.35
N SER A 1113 16.05 -23.16 45.20
CA SER A 1113 16.04 -24.64 45.10
C SER A 1113 16.74 -25.21 43.85
N SER A 1114 17.89 -25.85 44.08
CA SER A 1114 18.51 -26.95 43.32
C SER A 1114 18.10 -27.30 41.87
N SER A 1115 18.98 -26.96 40.93
CA SER A 1115 19.58 -27.84 39.90
C SER A 1115 18.72 -28.84 39.07
N SER A 1116 18.70 -28.63 37.76
CA SER A 1116 19.01 -29.69 36.77
C SER A 1116 19.65 -29.08 35.52
N SER A 1117 20.36 -29.89 34.73
CA SER A 1117 21.22 -29.41 33.62
C SER A 1117 20.57 -29.56 32.24
N SER A 1118 20.54 -28.48 31.46
CA SER A 1118 20.34 -28.52 30.01
C SER A 1118 21.22 -27.48 29.33
N SER A 1119 21.74 -27.81 28.14
CA SER A 1119 22.71 -26.99 27.41
C SER A 1119 22.03 -25.98 26.50
N SER A 1120 22.15 -24.69 26.81
CA SER A 1120 21.75 -23.58 25.95
C SER A 1120 22.81 -23.28 24.88
N PRO A 1121 22.42 -22.89 23.65
CA PRO A 1121 23.36 -22.37 22.66
C PRO A 1121 23.84 -20.98 23.09
N SER A 1122 25.14 -20.74 23.01
CA SER A 1122 25.77 -19.50 23.49
C SER A 1122 25.44 -18.30 22.60
N LEU A 1123 24.92 -17.22 23.20
CA LEU A 1123 25.06 -15.89 22.61
C LEU A 1123 26.56 -15.57 22.52
N HIS A 1124 27.07 -15.41 21.30
CA HIS A 1124 28.39 -14.83 21.10
C HIS A 1124 28.31 -13.31 21.30
N CYS A 1125 28.45 -12.87 22.55
CA CYS A 1125 28.75 -11.47 22.85
C CYS A 1125 30.09 -11.11 22.19
N LEU A 1126 30.06 -10.20 21.22
CA LEU A 1126 31.28 -9.72 20.57
C LEU A 1126 32.14 -8.93 21.58
N PRO A 1127 33.46 -9.15 21.63
CA PRO A 1127 34.33 -8.40 22.53
C PRO A 1127 34.44 -6.93 22.09
N LEU A 1128 34.11 -6.00 22.98
CA LEU A 1128 34.34 -4.57 22.79
C LEU A 1128 35.83 -4.23 22.91
N TRP A 1129 36.55 -4.97 23.76
CA TRP A 1129 37.97 -4.77 24.01
C TRP A 1129 38.62 -6.06 24.51
N GLU A 1130 39.92 -6.23 24.25
CA GLU A 1130 40.73 -7.32 24.77
C GLU A 1130 42.15 -6.83 25.08
N SER A 1131 42.69 -7.24 26.22
CA SER A 1131 44.06 -6.91 26.67
C SER A 1131 45.11 -7.44 25.70
N ARG A 1132 46.02 -6.56 25.24
CA ARG A 1132 46.99 -6.87 24.17
C ARG A 1132 48.37 -7.28 24.69
N LEU A 1133 48.64 -7.12 25.99
CA LEU A 1133 49.95 -7.37 26.61
C LEU A 1133 50.02 -8.71 27.35
N SER A 1134 48.89 -9.32 27.73
CA SER A 1134 48.81 -10.66 28.34
C SER A 1134 49.60 -11.71 27.53
N ASN A 1135 49.36 -11.75 26.23
CA ASN A 1135 50.01 -12.66 25.27
C ASN A 1135 51.53 -12.42 25.06
N ARG A 1136 52.12 -11.39 25.68
CA ARG A 1136 53.54 -11.00 25.47
C ARG A 1136 54.49 -11.45 26.59
N ILE A 1137 53.99 -12.10 27.64
CA ILE A 1137 54.75 -12.49 28.84
C ILE A 1137 55.25 -13.96 28.80
N GLY A 1138 54.99 -14.67 27.70
CA GLY A 1138 55.66 -15.94 27.38
C GLY A 1138 55.14 -17.18 28.12
N ASN A 1139 54.00 -17.08 28.80
CA ASN A 1139 53.27 -18.22 29.37
C ASN A 1139 51.77 -18.07 29.12
N SER A 1140 51.03 -19.18 29.18
CA SER A 1140 49.57 -19.14 29.23
C SER A 1140 49.11 -18.48 30.54
N VAL A 1141 48.21 -17.52 30.46
CA VAL A 1141 47.65 -16.78 31.60
C VAL A 1141 46.13 -17.00 31.72
N PRO A 1142 45.53 -16.86 32.90
CA PRO A 1142 44.08 -16.94 33.05
C PRO A 1142 43.38 -15.89 32.19
N GLY A 1143 42.30 -16.29 31.51
CA GLY A 1143 41.38 -15.37 30.82
C GLY A 1143 40.17 -15.07 31.70
N LEU A 1144 39.78 -13.80 31.79
CA LEU A 1144 38.56 -13.34 32.46
C LEU A 1144 37.71 -12.47 31.54
N LEU A 1145 36.38 -12.60 31.70
CA LEU A 1145 35.40 -11.73 31.07
C LEU A 1145 35.03 -10.60 32.03
N LEU A 1146 35.14 -9.34 31.59
CA LEU A 1146 34.53 -8.20 32.25
C LEU A 1146 33.25 -7.83 31.51
N ALA A 1147 32.11 -8.11 32.14
CA ALA A 1147 30.84 -7.54 31.71
C ALA A 1147 30.76 -6.07 32.12
N ILE A 1148 30.33 -5.22 31.20
CA ILE A 1148 30.02 -3.79 31.37
C ILE A 1148 28.64 -3.47 30.79
#